data_AF-A0ABD3V4X7-F1
#
_entry.id   AF-A0ABD3V4X7-F1
#
_cell.length_a   1.000
_cell.length_b   1.000
_cell.length_c   1.000
_cell.angle_alpha   90.00
_cell.angle_beta   90.00
_cell.angle_gamma   90.00
#
_symmetry.space_group_name_H-M   'P 1'
#
loop_
_entity.id
_entity.type
_entity.pdbx_description
1 polymer ?
#
loop_
_entity_poly.entity_id
_entity_poly.type
_entity_poly.pdbx_seq_one_letter_code
_entity_poly.pdbx_strand_id
1 'polypeptide(L)'
;MAAKGYPKWLLDSKEGINSTKEWNAFLHELHDAIQQQLTESHVQYFSDLSEAEKELFIQRATKAIDGGTAYSSLYKKVSLILDQNMNEDVSRALLEDAPFGTKSDLIVECAEEGSLSLLKKWPDMKTKLHHCLNQPLTVQIRQLAWKLYLSNTKVRKQYIDLLNTDPRRCISQYDYEITQKCEQLLSSERTFSDLRGSSGVFFGMKAVLSYYHAKQGTPARLRDVDHLLIVPFMQVSSPAIPRKDPPSGRVVAELVEEFFTYMESRPGFVVDSGSDTHNEEMNGFVDKVARLLQEHYPDATKIIVSKFVPSKEKIVKTDTGSHQILLDGLVKLVRPMIRSMFVGYHRMDTLLYVWDQYVIGLDTPGFNVEWLSIVTAITLGLLKEHLNACTSPNTLEIMLKQEAPKLTIQQFQYEVKKHHYQKLGAMLHQDSKAAMPVLDPTQAIHPPWRHWYNDVIPPYTKPQDRRRAREEREAERERLSQQRKSAEHHKKEIVDKTRREEEEENMKRAAEDRDRVEQERMALEDQLAEERRRRKEEEKRNREEKERLMMEINLLKSQRQPSRGPSTYSISSNISRILVAPPPSMASGSVVPTVVPTHEPRTPTPETDPYQQAENGVKDFMIKVAAAMNRIAHAEGTEKEVLDKETDGFLHRNVRDIKNAQMEIFGRKLEPGEFDSMSPTKQQQTSEQMMDLIQQWREERREQELKSGKR
;
A
#
# COMPACT_ATOMS: atom_id res chain seq x y z
N MET A 1 -11.49 17.92 37.98
CA MET A 1 -12.20 17.67 36.71
C MET A 1 -11.19 17.08 35.74
N ALA A 2 -11.21 15.75 35.54
CA ALA A 2 -10.25 15.06 34.68
C ALA A 2 -10.61 15.29 33.20
N ALA A 3 -9.64 15.71 32.39
CA ALA A 3 -9.81 15.80 30.95
C ALA A 3 -10.10 14.40 30.40
N LYS A 4 -11.33 14.15 29.96
CA LYS A 4 -11.71 12.90 29.30
C LYS A 4 -10.84 12.71 28.05
N GLY A 5 -10.02 11.66 28.03
CA GLY A 5 -9.50 11.10 26.78
C GLY A 5 -8.10 10.49 26.85
N TYR A 6 -7.19 11.03 27.66
CA TYR A 6 -5.78 10.62 27.68
C TYR A 6 -5.18 10.62 29.08
N PRO A 7 -4.24 9.71 29.38
CA PRO A 7 -3.43 9.78 30.59
C PRO A 7 -2.67 11.11 30.66
N LYS A 8 -2.50 11.65 31.87
CA LYS A 8 -1.81 12.93 32.07
C LYS A 8 -0.38 12.88 31.53
N TRP A 9 0.37 11.82 31.83
CA TRP A 9 1.76 11.65 31.38
C TRP A 9 1.90 11.70 29.85
N LEU A 10 0.88 11.27 29.11
CA LEU A 10 0.88 11.29 27.64
C LEU A 10 0.62 12.70 27.10
N LEU A 11 -0.23 13.49 27.76
CA LEU A 11 -0.45 14.90 27.44
C LEU A 11 0.81 15.73 27.73
N ASP A 12 1.42 15.51 28.90
CA ASP A 12 2.69 16.14 29.30
C ASP A 12 3.80 15.76 28.30
N SER A 13 3.81 14.52 27.80
CA SER A 13 4.73 14.08 26.75
C SER A 13 4.52 14.79 25.43
N LYS A 14 3.27 14.95 24.98
CA LYS A 14 2.94 15.68 23.76
C LYS A 14 3.40 17.14 23.85
N GLU A 15 3.15 17.80 24.96
CA GLU A 15 3.60 19.18 25.19
C GLU A 15 5.14 19.27 25.21
N GLY A 16 5.78 18.35 25.94
CA GLY A 16 7.24 18.21 25.97
C GLY A 16 7.84 18.05 24.58
N ILE A 17 7.30 17.15 23.75
CA ILE A 17 7.76 16.90 22.37
C ILE A 17 7.60 18.15 21.50
N ASN A 18 6.45 18.82 21.56
CA ASN A 18 6.17 20.02 20.75
C ASN A 18 7.15 21.17 21.03
N SER A 19 7.70 21.24 22.25
CA SER A 19 8.69 22.25 22.63
C SER A 19 10.13 21.96 22.16
N THR A 20 10.38 20.77 21.61
CA THR A 20 11.74 20.33 21.24
C THR A 20 12.24 20.95 19.94
N LYS A 21 13.57 21.09 19.82
CA LYS A 21 14.20 21.54 18.58
C LYS A 21 14.11 20.47 17.49
N GLU A 22 14.13 19.20 17.89
CA GLU A 22 14.00 18.02 17.04
C GLU A 22 12.62 17.97 16.35
N TRP A 23 11.55 18.31 17.06
CA TRP A 23 10.21 18.44 16.47
C TRP A 23 10.15 19.52 15.39
N ASN A 24 10.71 20.70 15.68
CA ASN A 24 10.78 21.78 14.70
C ASN A 24 11.65 21.41 13.47
N ALA A 25 12.77 20.74 13.69
CA ALA A 25 13.63 20.26 12.60
C ALA A 25 12.90 19.22 11.72
N PHE A 26 12.17 18.29 12.33
CA PHE A 26 11.34 17.33 11.62
C PHE A 26 10.22 18.01 10.82
N LEU A 27 9.51 18.98 11.40
CA LEU A 27 8.48 19.74 10.70
C LEU A 27 9.03 20.50 9.50
N HIS A 28 10.23 21.08 9.61
CA HIS A 28 10.89 21.73 8.48
C HIS A 28 11.21 20.74 7.36
N GLU A 29 11.82 19.59 7.66
CA GLU A 29 12.11 18.56 6.65
C GLU A 29 10.83 17.98 6.03
N LEU A 30 9.77 17.79 6.83
CA LEU A 30 8.47 17.34 6.35
C LEU A 30 7.83 18.36 5.40
N HIS A 31 7.84 19.64 5.76
CA HIS A 31 7.33 20.70 4.90
C HIS A 31 8.11 20.80 3.59
N ASP A 32 9.44 20.67 3.64
CA ASP A 32 10.30 20.66 2.46
C ASP A 32 10.03 19.45 1.55
N ALA A 33 9.75 18.28 2.13
CA ALA A 33 9.35 17.08 1.41
C ALA A 33 7.96 17.21 0.79
N ILE A 34 6.98 17.80 1.48
CA ILE A 34 5.65 18.10 0.91
C ILE A 34 5.78 19.09 -0.24
N GLN A 35 6.55 20.19 -0.08
CA GLN A 35 6.81 21.17 -1.14
C GLN A 35 7.51 20.55 -2.35
N GLN A 36 8.46 19.63 -2.12
CA GLN A 36 9.07 18.85 -3.19
C GLN A 36 8.03 18.05 -3.96
N GLN A 37 7.16 17.33 -3.26
CA GLN A 37 6.10 16.53 -3.89
C GLN A 37 5.08 17.39 -4.62
N LEU A 38 4.69 18.54 -4.08
CA LEU A 38 3.81 19.51 -4.76
C LEU A 38 4.45 20.03 -6.06
N THR A 39 5.75 20.33 -6.03
CA THR A 39 6.50 20.82 -7.19
C THR A 39 6.63 19.73 -8.27
N GLU A 40 7.04 18.52 -7.87
CA GLU A 40 7.14 17.36 -8.76
C GLU A 40 5.78 16.96 -9.34
N SER A 41 4.75 17.17 -8.53
CA SER A 41 3.37 16.95 -8.91
C SER A 41 2.69 18.23 -9.39
N HIS A 42 3.37 19.25 -9.91
CA HIS A 42 2.72 20.42 -10.55
C HIS A 42 1.48 21.04 -9.83
N VAL A 43 1.37 20.89 -8.51
CA VAL A 43 0.29 21.45 -7.69
C VAL A 43 0.82 22.74 -7.08
N GLN A 44 0.13 23.85 -7.29
CA GLN A 44 0.61 25.16 -6.84
C GLN A 44 0.49 25.33 -5.33
N TYR A 45 -0.64 24.93 -4.74
CA TYR A 45 -0.88 25.08 -3.31
C TYR A 45 -1.42 23.81 -2.67
N PHE A 46 -0.96 23.52 -1.45
CA PHE A 46 -1.47 22.41 -0.65
C PHE A 46 -2.97 22.55 -0.32
N SER A 47 -3.49 23.79 -0.28
CA SER A 47 -4.91 24.10 -0.07
C SER A 47 -5.82 23.58 -1.18
N ASP A 48 -5.27 23.37 -2.37
CA ASP A 48 -6.02 22.97 -3.56
C ASP A 48 -6.34 21.47 -3.56
N LEU A 49 -5.73 20.73 -2.62
CA LEU A 49 -5.95 19.29 -2.42
C LEU A 49 -7.18 19.04 -1.54
N SER A 50 -7.94 18.00 -1.88
CA SER A 50 -8.95 17.42 -0.97
C SER A 50 -8.29 16.87 0.30
N GLU A 51 -9.07 16.67 1.37
CA GLU A 51 -8.51 16.19 2.65
C GLU A 51 -7.83 14.80 2.51
N ALA A 52 -8.38 13.91 1.68
CA ALA A 52 -7.78 12.61 1.40
C ALA A 52 -6.43 12.74 0.65
N GLU A 53 -6.33 13.69 -0.29
CA GLU A 53 -5.08 13.97 -1.00
C GLU A 53 -4.05 14.64 -0.09
N LYS A 54 -4.47 15.58 0.77
CA LYS A 54 -3.59 16.18 1.78
C LYS A 54 -2.98 15.11 2.67
N GLU A 55 -3.79 14.18 3.16
CA GLU A 55 -3.33 13.06 3.98
C GLU A 55 -2.33 12.18 3.22
N LEU A 56 -2.62 11.85 1.96
CA LEU A 56 -1.72 11.07 1.11
C LEU A 56 -0.35 11.74 0.93
N PHE A 57 -0.33 13.06 0.66
CA PHE A 57 0.90 13.83 0.52
C PHE A 57 1.71 13.85 1.83
N ILE A 58 1.04 14.04 2.97
CA ILE A 58 1.70 13.99 4.29
C ILE A 58 2.29 12.59 4.55
N GLN A 59 1.55 11.52 4.25
CA GLN A 59 2.03 10.15 4.43
C GLN A 59 3.24 9.84 3.54
N ARG A 60 3.19 10.23 2.24
CA ARG A 60 4.33 10.06 1.32
C ARG A 60 5.55 10.83 1.80
N ALA A 61 5.37 12.10 2.17
CA ALA A 61 6.45 12.95 2.63
C ALA A 61 7.09 12.40 3.92
N THR A 62 6.27 11.94 4.87
CA THR A 62 6.73 11.28 6.11
C THR A 62 7.53 10.02 5.80
N LYS A 63 7.09 9.22 4.83
CA LYS A 63 7.79 8.01 4.40
C LYS A 63 9.08 8.30 3.64
N ALA A 64 9.14 9.40 2.89
CA ALA A 64 10.35 9.82 2.18
C ALA A 64 11.46 10.32 3.12
N ILE A 65 11.09 10.87 4.29
CA ILE A 65 12.03 11.29 5.34
C ILE A 65 12.25 10.21 6.41
N ASP A 66 11.55 9.07 6.31
CA ASP A 66 11.73 7.93 7.19
C ASP A 66 13.17 7.40 7.07
N GLY A 67 13.82 7.15 8.21
CA GLY A 67 15.25 6.84 8.28
C GLY A 67 16.20 8.03 8.14
N GLY A 68 15.69 9.25 7.91
CA GLY A 68 16.48 10.48 7.89
C GLY A 68 17.02 10.88 9.27
N THR A 69 18.01 11.80 9.29
CA THR A 69 18.64 12.25 10.54
C THR A 69 17.68 12.99 11.46
N ALA A 70 16.79 13.84 10.93
CA ALA A 70 15.81 14.55 11.74
C ALA A 70 14.74 13.60 12.29
N TYR A 71 14.24 12.67 11.47
CA TYR A 71 13.32 11.63 11.90
C TYR A 71 13.90 10.76 13.03
N SER A 72 15.13 10.24 12.87
CA SER A 72 15.79 9.42 13.90
C SER A 72 16.04 10.21 15.19
N SER A 73 16.42 11.49 15.08
CA SER A 73 16.64 12.37 16.24
C SER A 73 15.34 12.65 16.99
N LEU A 74 14.26 12.96 16.26
CA LEU A 74 12.93 13.13 16.85
C LEU A 74 12.46 11.84 17.51
N TYR A 75 12.57 10.70 16.85
CA TYR A 75 12.15 9.41 17.40
C TYR A 75 12.84 9.09 18.73
N LYS A 76 14.18 9.28 18.81
CA LYS A 76 14.93 9.13 20.06
C LYS A 76 14.46 10.08 21.14
N LYS A 77 14.17 11.33 20.77
CA LYS A 77 13.70 12.36 21.72
C LYS A 77 12.30 12.06 22.24
N VAL A 78 11.40 11.60 21.37
CA VAL A 78 10.05 11.14 21.71
C VAL A 78 10.13 9.97 22.69
N SER A 79 10.94 8.95 22.40
CA SER A 79 11.13 7.81 23.31
C SER A 79 11.57 8.26 24.69
N LEU A 80 12.59 9.14 24.76
CA LEU A 80 13.12 9.63 26.04
C LEU A 80 12.08 10.42 26.84
N ILE A 81 11.30 11.28 26.20
CA ILE A 81 10.26 12.08 26.89
C ILE A 81 9.12 11.16 27.37
N LEU A 82 8.68 10.21 26.55
CA LEU A 82 7.64 9.26 26.95
C LEU A 82 8.10 8.41 28.15
N ASP A 83 9.32 7.86 28.09
CA ASP A 83 9.89 7.06 29.17
C ASP A 83 10.03 7.86 30.46
N GLN A 84 10.46 9.13 30.37
CA GLN A 84 10.59 10.00 31.54
C GLN A 84 9.23 10.26 32.18
N ASN A 85 8.26 10.78 31.42
CA ASN A 85 6.97 11.18 31.96
C ASN A 85 6.17 9.98 32.47
N MET A 86 6.25 8.83 31.79
CA MET A 86 5.63 7.59 32.26
C MET A 86 6.28 7.12 33.58
N ASN A 87 7.61 7.15 33.69
CA ASN A 87 8.29 6.80 34.94
C ASN A 87 7.96 7.75 36.08
N GLU A 88 7.79 9.06 35.82
CA GLU A 88 7.37 10.03 36.82
C GLU A 88 5.97 9.74 37.35
N ASP A 89 5.04 9.35 36.48
CA ASP A 89 3.68 8.99 36.85
C ASP A 89 3.63 7.68 37.66
N VAL A 90 4.36 6.65 37.21
CA VAL A 90 4.53 5.39 37.96
C VAL A 90 5.17 5.64 39.33
N SER A 91 6.18 6.51 39.40
CA SER A 91 6.83 6.86 40.66
C SER A 91 5.87 7.58 41.61
N ARG A 92 4.94 8.38 41.08
CA ARG A 92 3.88 9.01 41.88
C ARG A 92 2.90 7.98 42.42
N ALA A 93 2.46 7.03 41.60
CA ALA A 93 1.56 5.95 42.01
C ALA A 93 2.19 5.05 43.08
N LEU A 94 3.51 4.80 43.01
CA LEU A 94 4.24 4.04 44.03
C LEU A 94 4.32 4.74 45.40
N LEU A 95 4.11 6.06 45.45
CA LEU A 95 4.12 6.86 46.68
C LEU A 95 2.74 6.95 47.35
N GLU A 96 1.69 6.39 46.74
CA GLU A 96 0.36 6.34 47.35
C GLU A 96 0.33 5.33 48.52
N ASP A 97 -0.52 5.57 49.53
CA ASP A 97 -0.50 4.86 50.83
C ASP A 97 -0.70 3.32 50.75
N ALA A 98 -1.03 2.78 49.58
CA ALA A 98 -1.06 1.35 49.28
C ALA A 98 -0.89 1.09 47.77
N PRO A 99 0.35 0.98 47.24
CA PRO A 99 0.54 0.73 45.82
C PRO A 99 0.07 -0.69 45.48
N PHE A 100 -0.91 -0.79 44.59
CA PHE A 100 -1.36 -2.06 44.03
C PHE A 100 -0.39 -2.47 42.90
N GLY A 101 0.65 -3.24 43.23
CA GLY A 101 1.52 -3.86 42.23
C GLY A 101 2.99 -3.43 42.29
N THR A 102 3.82 -4.12 41.50
CA THR A 102 5.24 -3.77 41.35
C THR A 102 5.41 -2.60 40.38
N LYS A 103 6.59 -1.97 40.39
CA LYS A 103 6.93 -0.93 39.39
C LYS A 103 6.70 -1.40 37.96
N SER A 104 7.01 -2.67 37.67
CA SER A 104 6.84 -3.26 36.34
C SER A 104 5.36 -3.39 35.96
N ASP A 105 4.50 -3.77 36.90
CA ASP A 105 3.06 -3.91 36.67
C ASP A 105 2.45 -2.54 36.34
N LEU A 106 2.80 -1.51 37.12
CA LEU A 106 2.35 -0.13 36.89
C LEU A 106 2.82 0.43 35.54
N ILE A 107 4.05 0.10 35.09
CA ILE A 107 4.52 0.49 33.76
C ILE A 107 3.64 -0.14 32.67
N VAL A 108 3.31 -1.42 32.80
CA VAL A 108 2.46 -2.13 31.83
C VAL A 108 1.05 -1.53 31.82
N GLU A 109 0.47 -1.24 32.98
CA GLU A 109 -0.85 -0.61 33.09
C GLU A 109 -0.87 0.80 32.48
N CYS A 110 0.13 1.64 32.76
CA CYS A 110 0.24 2.97 32.16
C CYS A 110 0.43 2.89 30.63
N ALA A 111 1.25 1.95 30.14
CA ALA A 111 1.46 1.73 28.71
C ALA A 111 0.19 1.20 28.02
N GLU A 112 -0.56 0.33 28.69
CA GLU A 112 -1.87 -0.15 28.24
C GLU A 112 -2.87 1.01 28.15
N GLU A 113 -3.02 1.82 29.20
CA GLU A 113 -3.92 2.98 29.20
C GLU A 113 -3.57 3.98 28.08
N GLY A 114 -2.27 4.27 27.93
CA GLY A 114 -1.74 5.08 26.84
C GLY A 114 -2.12 4.51 25.48
N SER A 115 -1.80 3.24 25.23
CA SER A 115 -2.07 2.56 23.96
C SER A 115 -3.58 2.52 23.65
N LEU A 116 -4.42 2.22 24.63
CA LEU A 116 -5.88 2.23 24.50
C LEU A 116 -6.40 3.61 24.10
N SER A 117 -5.92 4.66 24.76
CA SER A 117 -6.34 6.04 24.47
C SER A 117 -5.94 6.49 23.06
N LEU A 118 -4.73 6.13 22.61
CA LEU A 118 -4.25 6.40 21.26
C LEU A 118 -5.10 5.64 20.22
N LEU A 119 -5.27 4.33 20.39
CA LEU A 119 -5.99 3.49 19.42
C LEU A 119 -7.50 3.77 19.37
N LYS A 120 -8.12 4.22 20.47
CA LYS A 120 -9.52 4.71 20.47
C LYS A 120 -9.67 6.00 19.67
N LYS A 121 -8.67 6.88 19.70
CA LYS A 121 -8.65 8.13 18.94
C LYS A 121 -8.32 7.90 17.45
N TRP A 122 -7.36 7.02 17.18
CA TRP A 122 -6.83 6.75 15.85
C TRP A 122 -6.96 5.25 15.53
N PRO A 123 -8.19 4.78 15.24
CA PRO A 123 -8.46 3.37 14.96
C PRO A 123 -7.67 2.83 13.75
N ASP A 124 -7.34 3.69 12.78
CA ASP A 124 -6.55 3.34 11.60
C ASP A 124 -5.12 2.89 11.95
N MET A 125 -4.64 3.23 13.15
CA MET A 125 -3.38 2.74 13.68
C MET A 125 -3.45 1.31 14.22
N LYS A 126 -4.56 0.56 14.03
CA LYS A 126 -4.69 -0.84 14.45
C LYS A 126 -3.54 -1.73 14.00
N THR A 127 -2.94 -1.47 12.84
CA THR A 127 -1.75 -2.17 12.33
C THR A 127 -0.53 -2.07 13.24
N LYS A 128 -0.47 -1.10 14.16
CA LYS A 128 0.58 -1.02 15.18
C LYS A 128 0.50 -2.16 16.20
N LEU A 129 -0.65 -2.83 16.32
CA LEU A 129 -0.79 -4.06 17.11
C LEU A 129 0.00 -5.23 16.52
N HIS A 130 0.51 -5.14 15.27
CA HIS A 130 1.43 -6.13 14.72
C HIS A 130 2.74 -6.23 15.53
N HIS A 131 3.11 -5.18 16.29
CA HIS A 131 4.22 -5.24 17.24
C HIS A 131 3.98 -6.21 18.41
N CYS A 132 2.72 -6.58 18.67
CA CYS A 132 2.34 -7.60 19.65
C CYS A 132 2.41 -9.03 19.07
N LEU A 133 3.05 -9.24 17.91
CA LEU A 133 3.28 -10.57 17.36
C LEU A 133 3.96 -11.45 18.41
N ASN A 134 3.42 -12.65 18.61
CA ASN A 134 3.90 -13.64 19.56
C ASN A 134 3.86 -13.15 21.03
N GLN A 135 3.03 -12.15 21.37
CA GLN A 135 2.80 -11.66 22.73
C GLN A 135 1.34 -11.85 23.15
N PRO A 136 1.05 -12.28 24.40
CA PRO A 136 -0.32 -12.29 24.90
C PRO A 136 -0.82 -10.87 25.08
N LEU A 137 -2.04 -10.60 24.61
CA LEU A 137 -2.69 -9.31 24.84
C LEU A 137 -3.29 -9.27 26.25
N THR A 138 -3.23 -8.11 26.90
CA THR A 138 -4.01 -7.83 28.11
C THR A 138 -5.50 -7.78 27.78
N VAL A 139 -6.37 -7.89 28.78
CA VAL A 139 -7.82 -7.97 28.57
C VAL A 139 -8.36 -6.75 27.82
N GLN A 140 -7.94 -5.54 28.17
CA GLN A 140 -8.49 -4.33 27.54
C GLN A 140 -7.94 -4.13 26.12
N ILE A 141 -6.64 -4.39 25.91
CA ILE A 141 -6.05 -4.34 24.56
C ILE A 141 -6.68 -5.40 23.67
N ARG A 142 -6.95 -6.61 24.18
CA ARG A 142 -7.66 -7.65 23.43
C ARG A 142 -9.04 -7.20 22.99
N GLN A 143 -9.86 -6.69 23.91
CA GLN A 143 -11.19 -6.15 23.60
C GLN A 143 -11.12 -5.08 22.50
N LEU A 144 -10.18 -4.14 22.63
CA LEU A 144 -10.01 -3.09 21.64
C LEU A 144 -9.54 -3.65 20.29
N ALA A 145 -8.55 -4.55 20.29
CA ALA A 145 -8.01 -5.16 19.08
C ALA A 145 -9.10 -5.91 18.30
N TRP A 146 -9.87 -6.76 18.98
CA TRP A 146 -10.95 -7.52 18.35
C TRP A 146 -12.02 -6.56 17.79
N LYS A 147 -12.41 -5.54 18.56
CA LYS A 147 -13.32 -4.50 18.07
C LYS A 147 -12.79 -3.75 16.85
N LEU A 148 -11.49 -3.49 16.75
CA LEU A 148 -10.87 -2.77 15.62
C LEU A 148 -10.76 -3.64 14.37
N TYR A 149 -10.40 -4.92 14.51
CA TYR A 149 -10.23 -5.84 13.38
C TYR A 149 -11.55 -6.49 12.92
N LEU A 150 -12.56 -6.56 13.78
CA LEU A 150 -13.86 -7.17 13.49
C LEU A 150 -15.01 -6.16 13.41
N SER A 151 -14.72 -4.86 13.30
CA SER A 151 -15.77 -3.85 13.14
C SER A 151 -16.43 -3.96 11.77
N ASN A 152 -17.77 -3.95 11.77
CA ASN A 152 -18.64 -3.97 10.61
C ASN A 152 -19.97 -3.30 10.98
N THR A 153 -20.01 -1.98 10.88
CA THR A 153 -21.18 -1.20 11.30
C THR A 153 -22.44 -1.53 10.50
N LYS A 154 -22.30 -2.05 9.27
CA LYS A 154 -23.42 -2.52 8.44
C LYS A 154 -24.13 -3.70 9.09
N VAL A 155 -23.41 -4.69 9.60
CA VAL A 155 -24.00 -5.82 10.32
C VAL A 155 -24.74 -5.33 11.56
N ARG A 156 -24.11 -4.44 12.34
CA ARG A 156 -24.76 -3.86 13.53
C ARG A 156 -26.03 -3.12 13.17
N LYS A 157 -25.99 -2.27 12.16
CA LYS A 157 -27.15 -1.49 11.68
C LYS A 157 -28.29 -2.41 11.25
N GLN A 158 -27.99 -3.46 10.47
CA GLN A 158 -29.00 -4.45 10.07
C GLN A 158 -29.68 -5.12 11.27
N TYR A 159 -28.91 -5.48 12.29
CA TYR A 159 -29.44 -6.08 13.51
C TYR A 159 -30.35 -5.11 14.26
N ILE A 160 -29.92 -3.86 14.46
CA ILE A 160 -30.68 -2.83 15.16
C ILE A 160 -31.96 -2.46 14.39
N ASP A 161 -31.87 -2.28 13.08
CA ASP A 161 -33.02 -1.99 12.22
C ASP A 161 -34.05 -3.12 12.27
N LEU A 162 -33.60 -4.38 12.25
CA LEU A 162 -34.50 -5.53 12.40
C LEU A 162 -35.12 -5.59 13.80
N LEU A 163 -34.32 -5.37 14.84
CA LEU A 163 -34.81 -5.32 16.22
C LEU A 163 -35.85 -4.22 16.44
N ASN A 164 -35.77 -3.13 15.68
CA ASN A 164 -36.73 -2.01 15.69
C ASN A 164 -37.96 -2.24 14.81
N THR A 165 -37.84 -2.97 13.71
CA THR A 165 -38.94 -3.15 12.75
C THR A 165 -39.74 -4.42 13.00
N ASP A 166 -39.07 -5.53 13.27
CA ASP A 166 -39.65 -6.84 13.52
C ASP A 166 -38.70 -7.69 14.38
N PRO A 167 -38.74 -7.55 15.72
CA PRO A 167 -37.83 -8.28 16.58
C PRO A 167 -38.11 -9.79 16.63
N ARG A 168 -39.25 -10.28 16.10
CA ARG A 168 -39.50 -11.74 15.99
C ARG A 168 -38.52 -12.37 15.01
N ARG A 169 -38.15 -11.64 13.95
CA ARG A 169 -37.16 -12.10 12.97
C ARG A 169 -35.73 -12.13 13.50
N CYS A 170 -35.49 -11.57 14.69
CA CYS A 170 -34.22 -11.73 15.38
C CYS A 170 -34.12 -13.05 16.17
N ILE A 171 -35.21 -13.79 16.33
CA ILE A 171 -35.29 -14.99 17.14
C ILE A 171 -35.37 -16.21 16.22
N SER A 172 -34.52 -17.20 16.49
CA SER A 172 -34.52 -18.48 15.78
C SER A 172 -35.79 -19.30 16.05
N GLN A 173 -36.27 -20.02 15.05
CA GLN A 173 -37.28 -21.07 15.27
C GLN A 173 -36.79 -22.23 16.16
N TYR A 174 -35.47 -22.38 16.33
CA TYR A 174 -34.83 -23.36 17.21
C TYR A 174 -34.26 -22.71 18.49
N ASP A 175 -34.77 -21.55 18.90
CA ASP A 175 -34.25 -20.80 20.07
C ASP A 175 -34.19 -21.65 21.35
N TYR A 176 -35.17 -22.53 21.56
CA TYR A 176 -35.18 -23.45 22.70
C TYR A 176 -34.01 -24.46 22.66
N GLU A 177 -33.72 -25.06 21.50
CA GLU A 177 -32.60 -26.00 21.35
C GLU A 177 -31.26 -25.27 21.51
N ILE A 178 -31.13 -24.07 20.93
CA ILE A 178 -29.96 -23.21 21.10
C ILE A 178 -29.74 -22.91 22.59
N THR A 179 -30.82 -22.57 23.30
CA THR A 179 -30.79 -22.31 24.75
C THR A 179 -30.25 -23.51 25.52
N GLN A 180 -30.82 -24.71 25.30
CA GLN A 180 -30.38 -25.93 25.96
C GLN A 180 -28.92 -26.27 25.64
N LYS A 181 -28.50 -26.13 24.39
CA LYS A 181 -27.11 -26.38 23.98
C LYS A 181 -26.14 -25.40 24.63
N CYS A 182 -26.48 -24.11 24.74
CA CYS A 182 -25.64 -23.12 25.43
C CYS A 182 -25.45 -23.49 26.91
N GLU A 183 -26.53 -23.85 27.60
CA GLU A 183 -26.48 -24.24 29.01
C GLU A 183 -25.67 -25.54 29.22
N GLN A 184 -25.90 -26.56 28.38
CA GLN A 184 -25.14 -27.81 28.41
C GLN A 184 -23.66 -27.54 28.15
N LEU A 185 -23.33 -26.70 27.17
CA LEU A 185 -21.95 -26.43 26.80
C LEU A 185 -21.19 -25.73 27.93
N LEU A 186 -21.77 -24.69 28.53
CA LEU A 186 -21.17 -23.95 29.65
C LEU A 186 -21.03 -24.78 30.93
N SER A 187 -21.84 -25.83 31.10
CA SER A 187 -21.82 -26.68 32.29
C SER A 187 -20.94 -27.92 32.14
N SER A 188 -20.78 -28.47 30.93
CA SER A 188 -20.11 -29.74 30.68
C SER A 188 -18.69 -29.63 30.12
N GLU A 189 -18.38 -28.58 29.37
CA GLU A 189 -17.08 -28.43 28.73
C GLU A 189 -16.03 -27.92 29.73
N ARG A 190 -14.93 -28.66 29.87
CA ARG A 190 -13.92 -28.41 30.91
C ARG A 190 -13.12 -27.14 30.65
N THR A 191 -12.89 -26.82 29.38
CA THR A 191 -12.14 -25.62 28.99
C THR A 191 -12.90 -24.31 29.29
N PHE A 192 -14.18 -24.38 29.68
CA PHE A 192 -15.03 -23.22 29.95
C PHE A 192 -15.32 -23.01 31.44
N SER A 193 -14.49 -23.57 32.34
CA SER A 193 -14.69 -23.53 33.79
C SER A 193 -15.00 -22.14 34.34
N ASP A 194 -14.36 -21.10 33.79
CA ASP A 194 -14.42 -19.74 34.32
C ASP A 194 -15.77 -19.05 34.01
N LEU A 195 -16.39 -19.46 32.90
CA LEU A 195 -17.68 -18.97 32.41
C LEU A 195 -18.86 -19.70 33.04
N ARG A 196 -18.60 -20.82 33.74
CA ARG A 196 -19.64 -21.65 34.35
C ARG A 196 -20.50 -20.84 35.32
N GLY A 197 -21.82 -20.97 35.15
CA GLY A 197 -22.82 -20.31 36.00
C GLY A 197 -22.95 -18.80 35.79
N SER A 198 -22.40 -18.24 34.71
CA SER A 198 -22.67 -16.85 34.34
C SER A 198 -23.95 -16.73 33.51
N SER A 199 -24.97 -16.10 34.08
CA SER A 199 -26.21 -15.75 33.37
C SER A 199 -25.95 -14.81 32.20
N GLY A 200 -25.08 -13.81 32.38
CA GLY A 200 -24.77 -12.85 31.32
C GLY A 200 -24.14 -13.50 30.09
N VAL A 201 -23.17 -14.40 30.30
CA VAL A 201 -22.54 -15.16 29.20
C VAL A 201 -23.57 -16.05 28.50
N PHE A 202 -24.39 -16.76 29.27
CA PHE A 202 -25.45 -17.61 28.74
C PHE A 202 -26.44 -16.83 27.86
N PHE A 203 -26.98 -15.71 28.36
CA PHE A 203 -27.90 -14.87 27.59
C PHE A 203 -27.24 -14.19 26.40
N GLY A 204 -25.96 -13.83 26.51
CA GLY A 204 -25.16 -13.31 25.40
C GLY A 204 -25.02 -14.33 24.27
N MET A 205 -24.61 -15.56 24.59
CA MET A 205 -24.50 -16.66 23.62
C MET A 205 -25.84 -16.93 22.95
N LYS A 206 -26.91 -17.07 23.74
CA LYS A 206 -28.27 -17.29 23.23
C LYS A 206 -28.68 -16.20 22.24
N ALA A 207 -28.56 -14.93 22.62
CA ALA A 207 -29.01 -13.81 21.78
C ALA A 207 -28.25 -13.74 20.44
N VAL A 208 -26.92 -13.89 20.46
CA VAL A 208 -26.10 -13.82 19.26
C VAL A 208 -26.35 -15.03 18.34
N LEU A 209 -26.38 -16.25 18.89
CA LEU A 209 -26.58 -17.47 18.12
C LEU A 209 -28.00 -17.58 17.55
N SER A 210 -29.01 -17.16 18.31
CA SER A 210 -30.41 -17.13 17.87
C SER A 210 -30.57 -16.19 16.67
N TYR A 211 -29.98 -14.99 16.74
CA TYR A 211 -29.97 -14.06 15.61
C TYR A 211 -29.15 -14.59 14.42
N TYR A 212 -27.98 -15.19 14.69
CA TYR A 212 -27.15 -15.82 13.65
C TYR A 212 -27.91 -16.88 12.86
N HIS A 213 -28.60 -17.78 13.56
CA HIS A 213 -29.45 -18.78 12.92
C HIS A 213 -30.63 -18.16 12.16
N ALA A 214 -31.34 -17.21 12.77
CA ALA A 214 -32.47 -16.54 12.14
C ALA A 214 -32.08 -15.83 10.83
N LYS A 215 -30.92 -15.17 10.78
CA LYS A 215 -30.41 -14.50 9.59
C LYS A 215 -29.99 -15.45 8.47
N GLN A 216 -29.60 -16.70 8.78
CA GLN A 216 -29.34 -17.70 7.75
C GLN A 216 -30.61 -18.10 6.99
N GLY A 217 -31.79 -18.00 7.62
CA GLY A 217 -33.06 -18.35 7.00
C GLY A 217 -33.19 -19.82 6.61
N THR A 218 -32.32 -20.69 7.13
CA THR A 218 -32.31 -22.12 6.79
C THR A 218 -33.19 -22.92 7.76
N PRO A 219 -33.87 -23.97 7.28
CA PRO A 219 -34.57 -24.91 8.16
C PRO A 219 -33.62 -25.85 8.90
N ALA A 220 -32.33 -25.86 8.56
CA ALA A 220 -31.33 -26.67 9.24
C ALA A 220 -31.10 -26.15 10.66
N ARG A 221 -30.76 -27.07 11.58
CA ARG A 221 -30.35 -26.71 12.94
C ARG A 221 -28.95 -26.09 12.94
N LEU A 222 -28.69 -25.23 13.91
CA LEU A 222 -27.36 -24.66 14.12
C LEU A 222 -26.35 -25.76 14.52
N ARG A 223 -25.15 -25.74 13.93
CA ARG A 223 -24.14 -26.77 14.15
C ARG A 223 -23.50 -26.61 15.53
N ASP A 224 -23.03 -27.70 16.12
CA ASP A 224 -22.38 -27.67 17.43
C ASP A 224 -21.10 -26.81 17.44
N VAL A 225 -20.39 -26.79 16.30
CA VAL A 225 -19.21 -25.93 16.09
C VAL A 225 -19.56 -24.46 16.24
N ASP A 226 -20.72 -24.01 15.74
CA ASP A 226 -21.10 -22.60 15.82
C ASP A 226 -21.35 -22.18 17.29
N HIS A 227 -21.79 -23.10 18.16
CA HIS A 227 -21.92 -22.88 19.60
C HIS A 227 -20.57 -22.79 20.31
N LEU A 228 -19.55 -23.51 19.84
CA LEU A 228 -18.18 -23.40 20.36
C LEU A 228 -17.57 -22.05 19.99
N LEU A 229 -17.74 -21.60 18.74
CA LEU A 229 -17.08 -20.42 18.21
C LEU A 229 -17.52 -19.09 18.84
N ILE A 230 -18.69 -19.02 19.48
CA ILE A 230 -19.13 -17.81 20.19
C ILE A 230 -18.42 -17.63 21.55
N VAL A 231 -17.92 -18.72 22.15
CA VAL A 231 -17.40 -18.70 23.53
C VAL A 231 -16.19 -17.75 23.70
N PRO A 232 -15.20 -17.70 22.79
CA PRO A 232 -14.11 -16.72 22.90
C PRO A 232 -14.60 -15.28 22.95
N PHE A 233 -15.62 -14.92 22.15
CA PHE A 233 -16.20 -13.56 22.18
C PHE A 233 -16.84 -13.24 23.52
N MET A 234 -17.50 -14.21 24.17
CA MET A 234 -18.05 -14.02 25.51
C MET A 234 -16.94 -13.81 26.54
N GLN A 235 -15.84 -14.56 26.44
CA GLN A 235 -14.71 -14.41 27.35
C GLN A 235 -14.05 -13.03 27.19
N VAL A 236 -13.81 -12.60 25.94
CA VAL A 236 -13.24 -11.26 25.65
C VAL A 236 -14.15 -10.15 26.17
N SER A 237 -15.46 -10.28 25.99
CA SER A 237 -16.44 -9.29 26.44
C SER A 237 -16.83 -9.42 27.92
N SER A 238 -16.29 -10.39 28.65
CA SER A 238 -16.70 -10.68 30.04
C SER A 238 -16.58 -9.48 31.01
N PRO A 239 -15.60 -8.56 30.93
CA PRO A 239 -15.59 -7.34 31.75
C PRO A 239 -16.80 -6.42 31.54
N ALA A 240 -17.41 -6.44 30.35
CA ALA A 240 -18.59 -5.65 30.02
C ALA A 240 -19.92 -6.40 30.26
N ILE A 241 -19.85 -7.69 30.60
CA ILE A 241 -21.01 -8.56 30.81
C ILE A 241 -21.17 -8.82 32.32
N PRO A 242 -22.29 -8.40 32.93
CA PRO A 242 -22.57 -8.76 34.32
C PRO A 242 -22.64 -10.29 34.50
N ARG A 243 -22.01 -10.83 35.54
CA ARG A 243 -22.03 -12.29 35.74
C ARG A 243 -23.44 -12.83 36.00
N LYS A 244 -24.27 -12.09 36.75
CA LYS A 244 -25.59 -12.52 37.23
C LYS A 244 -26.77 -12.02 36.40
N ASP A 245 -26.56 -10.97 35.59
CA ASP A 245 -27.62 -10.33 34.82
C ASP A 245 -27.37 -10.51 33.31
N PRO A 246 -28.43 -10.48 32.48
CA PRO A 246 -28.27 -10.48 31.02
C PRO A 246 -27.40 -9.30 30.55
N PRO A 247 -26.65 -9.47 29.44
CA PRO A 247 -25.86 -8.38 28.87
C PRO A 247 -26.77 -7.26 28.38
N SER A 248 -26.25 -6.03 28.42
CA SER A 248 -26.99 -4.90 27.83
C SER A 248 -27.15 -5.09 26.32
N GLY A 249 -28.23 -4.55 25.75
CA GLY A 249 -28.46 -4.64 24.30
C GLY A 249 -27.32 -4.05 23.46
N ARG A 250 -26.56 -3.10 24.01
CA ARG A 250 -25.38 -2.52 23.33
C ARG A 250 -24.28 -3.55 23.20
N VAL A 251 -23.97 -4.25 24.29
CA VAL A 251 -22.97 -5.33 24.31
C VAL A 251 -23.40 -6.44 23.36
N VAL A 252 -24.69 -6.81 23.32
CA VAL A 252 -25.20 -7.80 22.36
C VAL A 252 -25.03 -7.32 20.92
N ALA A 253 -25.33 -6.06 20.60
CA ALA A 253 -25.17 -5.52 19.26
C ALA A 253 -23.71 -5.48 18.79
N GLU A 254 -22.78 -5.12 19.68
CA GLU A 254 -21.33 -5.18 19.43
C GLU A 254 -20.86 -6.64 19.23
N LEU A 255 -21.33 -7.58 20.05
CA LEU A 255 -21.03 -9.01 19.89
C LEU A 255 -21.59 -9.59 18.59
N VAL A 256 -22.78 -9.17 18.16
CA VAL A 256 -23.36 -9.56 16.87
C VAL A 256 -22.47 -9.07 15.73
N GLU A 257 -22.02 -7.81 15.77
CA GLU A 257 -21.09 -7.25 14.80
C GLU A 257 -19.80 -8.06 14.70
N GLU A 258 -19.13 -8.28 15.83
CA GLU A 258 -17.85 -9.00 15.88
C GLU A 258 -18.00 -10.47 15.44
N PHE A 259 -19.01 -11.17 15.96
CA PHE A 259 -19.23 -12.59 15.67
C PHE A 259 -19.55 -12.82 14.19
N PHE A 260 -20.47 -12.05 13.60
CA PHE A 260 -20.81 -12.22 12.19
C PHE A 260 -19.64 -11.89 11.28
N THR A 261 -18.91 -10.80 11.56
CA THR A 261 -17.72 -10.41 10.79
C THR A 261 -16.65 -11.49 10.84
N TYR A 262 -16.44 -12.09 12.01
CA TYR A 262 -15.58 -13.25 12.13
C TYR A 262 -16.11 -14.44 11.33
N MET A 263 -17.38 -14.80 11.46
CA MET A 263 -17.96 -15.98 10.81
C MET A 263 -17.88 -15.89 9.28
N GLU A 264 -17.98 -14.69 8.71
CA GLU A 264 -17.85 -14.38 7.28
C GLU A 264 -16.40 -14.33 6.79
N SER A 265 -15.43 -14.00 7.65
CA SER A 265 -14.00 -13.87 7.28
C SER A 265 -13.19 -15.17 7.43
N ARG A 266 -13.80 -16.27 7.90
CA ARG A 266 -13.10 -17.55 8.08
C ARG A 266 -12.64 -18.12 6.73
N PRO A 267 -11.41 -18.69 6.66
CA PRO A 267 -10.95 -19.43 5.49
C PRO A 267 -11.88 -20.60 5.13
N GLY A 268 -11.97 -20.97 3.85
CA GLY A 268 -12.88 -22.02 3.38
C GLY A 268 -12.57 -23.39 3.98
N PHE A 269 -11.30 -23.72 4.26
CA PHE A 269 -10.92 -24.93 5.00
C PHE A 269 -11.44 -24.96 6.45
N VAL A 270 -11.85 -23.85 7.05
CA VAL A 270 -12.44 -23.80 8.41
C VAL A 270 -13.96 -24.02 8.39
N VAL A 271 -14.65 -23.53 7.37
CA VAL A 271 -16.13 -23.48 7.31
C VAL A 271 -16.77 -24.88 7.26
N ASP A 272 -16.00 -25.90 6.86
CA ASP A 272 -16.41 -27.32 6.76
C ASP A 272 -17.74 -27.50 6.02
N SER A 273 -17.84 -26.88 4.84
CA SER A 273 -19.02 -26.92 3.96
C SER A 273 -19.20 -28.28 3.28
N GLY A 274 -18.16 -29.11 3.24
CA GLY A 274 -18.14 -30.36 2.49
C GLY A 274 -18.08 -30.20 0.97
N SER A 275 -17.91 -28.97 0.45
CA SER A 275 -17.75 -28.72 -0.98
C SER A 275 -16.39 -29.18 -1.49
N ASP A 276 -16.27 -29.40 -2.81
CA ASP A 276 -14.99 -29.76 -3.45
C ASP A 276 -13.92 -28.70 -3.18
N THR A 277 -14.30 -27.42 -3.29
CA THR A 277 -13.43 -26.27 -2.94
C THR A 277 -12.92 -26.34 -1.50
N HIS A 278 -13.77 -26.72 -0.55
CA HIS A 278 -13.37 -26.88 0.85
C HIS A 278 -12.37 -28.03 1.01
N ASN A 279 -12.60 -29.16 0.33
CA ASN A 279 -11.70 -30.30 0.41
C ASN A 279 -10.33 -29.98 -0.21
N GLU A 280 -10.30 -29.23 -1.31
CA GLU A 280 -9.05 -28.74 -1.93
C GLU A 280 -8.28 -27.81 -0.99
N GLU A 281 -8.94 -26.80 -0.41
CA GLU A 281 -8.30 -25.90 0.56
C GLU A 281 -7.82 -26.64 1.81
N MET A 282 -8.60 -27.61 2.32
CA MET A 282 -8.21 -28.44 3.46
C MET A 282 -6.98 -29.28 3.14
N ASN A 283 -6.90 -29.87 1.94
CA ASN A 283 -5.73 -30.63 1.51
C ASN A 283 -4.49 -29.73 1.43
N GLY A 284 -4.62 -28.52 0.87
CA GLY A 284 -3.53 -27.54 0.83
C GLY A 284 -3.09 -27.09 2.23
N PHE A 285 -4.04 -26.91 3.14
CA PHE A 285 -3.75 -26.60 4.54
C PHE A 285 -3.00 -27.75 5.23
N VAL A 286 -3.46 -28.99 5.06
CA VAL A 286 -2.86 -30.18 5.68
C VAL A 286 -1.46 -30.46 5.12
N ASP A 287 -1.24 -30.27 3.82
CA ASP A 287 0.10 -30.35 3.22
C ASP A 287 1.07 -29.35 3.88
N LYS A 288 0.61 -28.13 4.12
CA LYS A 288 1.41 -27.13 4.83
C LYS A 288 1.74 -27.55 6.26
N VAL A 289 0.77 -28.09 7.00
CA VAL A 289 1.00 -28.66 8.35
C VAL A 289 1.99 -29.82 8.30
N ALA A 290 1.86 -30.70 7.30
CA ALA A 290 2.73 -31.85 7.11
C ALA A 290 4.19 -31.44 6.89
N ARG A 291 4.42 -30.42 6.05
CA ARG A 291 5.76 -29.86 5.81
C ARG A 291 6.37 -29.26 7.07
N LEU A 292 5.60 -28.47 7.83
CA LEU A 292 6.05 -27.89 9.10
C LEU A 292 6.41 -28.97 10.14
N LEU A 293 5.60 -30.04 10.22
CA LEU A 293 5.89 -31.17 11.09
C LEU A 293 7.14 -31.93 10.65
N GLN A 294 7.32 -32.17 9.35
CA GLN A 294 8.52 -32.82 8.83
C GLN A 294 9.79 -32.01 9.11
N GLU A 295 9.71 -30.68 9.00
CA GLU A 295 10.84 -29.78 9.18
C GLU A 295 11.24 -29.62 10.65
N HIS A 296 10.27 -29.47 11.56
CA HIS A 296 10.56 -29.10 12.96
C HIS A 296 10.24 -30.21 13.97
N TYR A 297 9.39 -31.18 13.62
CA TYR A 297 8.92 -32.25 14.51
C TYR A 297 8.94 -33.64 13.86
N PRO A 298 10.09 -34.09 13.31
CA PRO A 298 10.16 -35.34 12.52
C PRO A 298 9.73 -36.59 13.31
N ASP A 299 9.89 -36.58 14.64
CA ASP A 299 9.42 -37.67 15.51
C ASP A 299 7.89 -37.80 15.50
N ALA A 300 7.17 -36.67 15.56
CA ALA A 300 5.71 -36.64 15.52
C ALA A 300 5.21 -37.20 14.19
N THR A 301 5.86 -36.82 13.08
CA THR A 301 5.58 -37.37 11.75
C THR A 301 5.72 -38.89 11.70
N LYS A 302 6.83 -39.44 12.22
CA LYS A 302 7.05 -40.89 12.27
C LYS A 302 5.96 -41.61 13.06
N ILE A 303 5.56 -41.05 14.20
CA ILE A 303 4.50 -41.61 15.04
C ILE A 303 3.16 -41.61 14.29
N ILE A 304 2.77 -40.48 13.69
CA ILE A 304 1.51 -40.35 12.94
C ILE A 304 1.46 -41.36 11.79
N VAL A 305 2.50 -41.44 10.96
CA VAL A 305 2.59 -42.41 9.86
C VAL A 305 2.51 -43.85 10.38
N SER A 306 3.17 -44.18 11.50
CA SER A 306 3.17 -45.55 12.03
C SER A 306 1.80 -46.00 12.57
N LYS A 307 0.98 -45.07 13.07
CA LYS A 307 -0.29 -45.33 13.79
C LYS A 307 -1.53 -45.17 12.94
N PHE A 308 -1.52 -44.26 11.97
CA PHE A 308 -2.68 -43.95 11.13
C PHE A 308 -2.78 -44.81 9.86
N VAL A 309 -1.79 -45.68 9.61
CA VAL A 309 -1.76 -46.57 8.46
C VAL A 309 -2.40 -47.93 8.79
N PRO A 310 -3.47 -48.33 8.08
CA PRO A 310 -3.93 -49.72 8.07
C PRO A 310 -2.79 -50.62 7.59
N SER A 311 -2.54 -51.74 8.26
CA SER A 311 -1.41 -52.66 7.99
C SER A 311 -1.25 -53.13 6.53
N LYS A 312 -2.25 -52.91 5.66
CA LYS A 312 -2.27 -53.29 4.23
C LYS A 312 -1.58 -52.28 3.30
N GLU A 313 -1.40 -51.01 3.68
CA GLU A 313 -0.81 -49.95 2.82
C GLU A 313 0.69 -49.72 3.07
N LYS A 314 1.30 -50.43 4.04
CA LYS A 314 2.73 -50.33 4.40
C LYS A 314 3.71 -50.81 3.31
N ILE A 315 3.21 -51.19 2.13
CA ILE A 315 3.98 -51.86 1.07
C ILE A 315 4.61 -50.87 0.07
N VAL A 316 4.17 -49.60 0.01
CA VAL A 316 4.71 -48.62 -0.93
C VAL A 316 5.85 -47.82 -0.29
N LYS A 317 7.08 -48.35 -0.34
CA LYS A 317 8.32 -47.67 0.10
C LYS A 317 8.80 -46.63 -0.93
N THR A 318 8.00 -45.61 -1.22
CA THR A 318 8.46 -44.40 -1.92
C THR A 318 8.24 -43.18 -1.02
N ASP A 319 9.12 -42.19 -1.09
CA ASP A 319 9.02 -40.95 -0.30
C ASP A 319 7.71 -40.20 -0.59
N THR A 320 7.26 -40.22 -1.85
CA THR A 320 5.96 -39.70 -2.29
C THR A 320 4.78 -40.46 -1.71
N GLY A 321 4.84 -41.80 -1.65
CA GLY A 321 3.80 -42.61 -1.00
C GLY A 321 3.72 -42.35 0.50
N SER A 322 4.87 -42.20 1.16
CA SER A 322 4.94 -41.90 2.59
C SER A 322 4.39 -40.51 2.95
N HIS A 323 4.59 -39.52 2.08
CA HIS A 323 4.03 -38.19 2.27
C HIS A 323 2.51 -38.18 2.06
N GLN A 324 1.97 -38.82 1.01
CA GLN A 324 0.52 -38.91 0.81
C GLN A 324 -0.17 -39.61 1.99
N ILE A 325 0.43 -40.67 2.51
CA ILE A 325 -0.04 -41.37 3.71
C ILE A 325 -0.10 -40.45 4.93
N LEU A 326 0.90 -39.59 5.10
CA LEU A 326 0.92 -38.60 6.18
C LEU A 326 -0.24 -37.61 6.03
N LEU A 327 -0.53 -37.14 4.81
CA LEU A 327 -1.65 -36.23 4.55
C LEU A 327 -2.98 -36.86 4.96
N ASP A 328 -3.26 -38.10 4.55
CA ASP A 328 -4.52 -38.77 4.86
C ASP A 328 -4.71 -38.98 6.37
N GLY A 329 -3.62 -39.28 7.09
CA GLY A 329 -3.62 -39.37 8.55
C GLY A 329 -3.89 -38.01 9.20
N LEU A 330 -3.20 -36.96 8.73
CA LEU A 330 -3.32 -35.61 9.28
C LEU A 330 -4.70 -35.00 9.03
N VAL A 331 -5.34 -35.20 7.87
CA VAL A 331 -6.69 -34.68 7.59
C VAL A 331 -7.68 -35.07 8.70
N LYS A 332 -7.63 -36.33 9.15
CA LYS A 332 -8.51 -36.84 10.21
C LYS A 332 -8.23 -36.20 11.58
N LEU A 333 -6.99 -35.81 11.85
CA LEU A 333 -6.57 -35.17 13.10
C LEU A 333 -6.88 -33.68 13.12
N VAL A 334 -6.56 -33.03 12.00
CA VAL A 334 -6.53 -31.58 11.87
C VAL A 334 -7.95 -31.02 11.69
N ARG A 335 -8.80 -31.68 10.90
CA ARG A 335 -10.14 -31.18 10.57
C ARG A 335 -11.00 -30.90 11.81
N PRO A 336 -11.10 -31.77 12.83
CA PRO A 336 -11.88 -31.48 14.04
C PRO A 336 -11.34 -30.31 14.89
N MET A 337 -10.02 -30.15 14.96
CA MET A 337 -9.39 -29.03 15.67
C MET A 337 -9.61 -27.71 14.93
N ILE A 338 -9.42 -27.71 13.61
CA ILE A 338 -9.51 -26.51 12.79
C ILE A 338 -10.94 -26.04 12.61
N ARG A 339 -11.93 -26.93 12.39
CA ARG A 339 -13.34 -26.50 12.28
C ARG A 339 -13.81 -25.75 13.53
N SER A 340 -13.31 -26.15 14.71
CA SER A 340 -13.63 -25.54 16.00
C SER A 340 -12.66 -24.42 16.37
N MET A 341 -11.68 -24.11 15.50
CA MET A 341 -10.64 -23.11 15.76
C MET A 341 -9.97 -23.30 17.13
N PHE A 342 -9.69 -24.57 17.45
CA PHE A 342 -9.11 -25.06 18.70
C PHE A 342 -9.97 -24.87 19.97
N VAL A 343 -11.21 -24.40 19.84
CA VAL A 343 -12.14 -24.30 20.96
C VAL A 343 -12.47 -25.71 21.48
N GLY A 344 -12.30 -25.94 22.78
CA GLY A 344 -12.42 -27.26 23.41
C GLY A 344 -11.15 -28.11 23.33
N TYR A 345 -10.10 -27.64 22.64
CA TYR A 345 -8.78 -28.29 22.62
C TYR A 345 -7.74 -27.53 23.44
N HIS A 346 -7.77 -26.20 23.44
CA HIS A 346 -6.88 -25.40 24.29
C HIS A 346 -7.65 -24.80 25.47
N ARG A 347 -6.94 -24.58 26.59
CA ARG A 347 -7.46 -23.77 27.70
C ARG A 347 -7.72 -22.34 27.20
N MET A 348 -8.70 -21.67 27.80
CA MET A 348 -9.13 -20.33 27.40
C MET A 348 -7.98 -19.34 27.22
N ASP A 349 -7.00 -19.27 28.13
CA ASP A 349 -5.87 -18.33 27.99
C ASP A 349 -5.02 -18.61 26.74
N THR A 350 -4.65 -19.87 26.52
CA THR A 350 -3.88 -20.29 25.34
C THR A 350 -4.69 -20.12 24.06
N LEU A 351 -6.00 -20.40 24.11
CA LEU A 351 -6.93 -20.21 23.01
C LEU A 351 -7.04 -18.74 22.61
N LEU A 352 -7.21 -17.84 23.59
CA LEU A 352 -7.26 -16.40 23.35
C LEU A 352 -5.93 -15.89 22.81
N TYR A 353 -4.79 -16.39 23.29
CA TYR A 353 -3.50 -16.07 22.68
C TYR A 353 -3.47 -16.47 21.19
N VAL A 354 -3.91 -17.68 20.84
CA VAL A 354 -3.97 -18.13 19.43
C VAL A 354 -4.89 -17.24 18.60
N TRP A 355 -6.05 -16.87 19.14
CA TRP A 355 -7.02 -16.03 18.45
C TRP A 355 -6.57 -14.56 18.36
N ASP A 356 -5.87 -14.03 19.36
CA ASP A 356 -5.30 -12.68 19.32
C ASP A 356 -4.38 -12.53 18.11
N GLN A 357 -3.47 -13.49 17.93
CA GLN A 357 -2.54 -13.50 16.79
C GLN A 357 -3.27 -13.69 15.46
N TYR A 358 -4.34 -14.49 15.42
CA TYR A 358 -5.19 -14.63 14.24
C TYR A 358 -5.92 -13.32 13.90
N VAL A 359 -6.47 -12.64 14.90
CA VAL A 359 -7.26 -11.41 14.74
C VAL A 359 -6.38 -10.25 14.29
N ILE A 360 -5.20 -10.03 14.89
CA ILE A 360 -4.29 -8.96 14.45
C ILE A 360 -3.78 -9.18 13.02
N GLY A 361 -3.83 -10.41 12.52
CA GLY A 361 -3.40 -10.79 11.18
C GLY A 361 -4.50 -10.78 10.11
N LEU A 362 -5.77 -10.52 10.48
CA LEU A 362 -6.92 -10.62 9.57
C LEU A 362 -6.77 -9.77 8.30
N ASP A 363 -6.17 -8.59 8.43
CA ASP A 363 -5.97 -7.66 7.31
C ASP A 363 -4.75 -8.04 6.43
N THR A 364 -3.96 -9.05 6.81
CA THR A 364 -2.75 -9.47 6.10
C THR A 364 -3.00 -10.73 5.26
N PRO A 365 -2.94 -10.63 3.91
CA PRO A 365 -3.21 -11.76 3.03
C PRO A 365 -2.34 -12.99 3.35
N GLY A 366 -2.98 -14.15 3.50
CA GLY A 366 -2.30 -15.43 3.74
C GLY A 366 -1.73 -15.62 5.15
N PHE A 367 -1.68 -14.58 5.99
CA PHE A 367 -1.15 -14.68 7.36
C PHE A 367 -1.93 -15.70 8.19
N ASN A 368 -3.26 -15.65 8.14
CA ASN A 368 -4.12 -16.51 8.94
C ASN A 368 -3.93 -18.00 8.62
N VAL A 369 -3.72 -18.33 7.35
CA VAL A 369 -3.44 -19.70 6.91
C VAL A 369 -2.08 -20.17 7.43
N GLU A 370 -1.06 -19.31 7.34
CA GLU A 370 0.27 -19.58 7.92
C GLU A 370 0.21 -19.78 9.43
N TRP A 371 -0.42 -18.85 10.15
CA TRP A 371 -0.55 -18.89 11.60
C TRP A 371 -1.25 -20.16 12.10
N LEU A 372 -2.41 -20.50 11.53
CA LEU A 372 -3.15 -21.70 11.91
C LEU A 372 -2.38 -22.98 11.60
N SER A 373 -1.62 -23.02 10.49
CA SER A 373 -0.77 -24.16 10.15
C SER A 373 0.34 -24.36 11.20
N ILE A 374 0.97 -23.27 11.62
CA ILE A 374 2.01 -23.26 12.65
C ILE A 374 1.45 -23.72 14.00
N VAL A 375 0.33 -23.16 14.44
CA VAL A 375 -0.32 -23.55 15.70
C VAL A 375 -0.67 -25.04 15.68
N THR A 376 -1.23 -25.54 14.58
CA THR A 376 -1.55 -26.97 14.43
C THR A 376 -0.31 -27.85 14.55
N ALA A 377 0.76 -27.50 13.83
CA ALA A 377 2.02 -28.24 13.85
C ALA A 377 2.66 -28.23 15.24
N ILE A 378 2.68 -27.09 15.93
CA ILE A 378 3.20 -26.97 17.31
C ILE A 378 2.37 -27.83 18.26
N THR A 379 1.03 -27.77 18.19
CA THR A 379 0.15 -28.58 19.06
C THR A 379 0.45 -30.08 18.90
N LEU A 380 0.54 -30.58 17.66
CA LEU A 380 0.86 -31.98 17.40
C LEU A 380 2.30 -32.33 17.79
N GLY A 381 3.25 -31.43 17.53
CA GLY A 381 4.67 -31.60 17.85
C GLY A 381 4.94 -31.69 19.36
N LEU A 382 4.33 -30.82 20.16
CA LEU A 382 4.45 -30.81 21.62
C LEU A 382 3.76 -32.03 22.27
N LEU A 383 2.73 -32.59 21.62
CA LEU A 383 2.01 -33.77 22.12
C LEU A 383 2.56 -35.11 21.60
N LYS A 384 3.73 -35.11 20.94
CA LYS A 384 4.31 -36.30 20.30
C LYS A 384 4.39 -37.54 21.20
N GLU A 385 4.76 -37.37 22.47
CA GLU A 385 4.88 -38.49 23.41
C GLU A 385 3.51 -39.14 23.71
N HIS A 386 2.48 -38.32 23.85
CA HIS A 386 1.11 -38.78 24.09
C HIS A 386 0.47 -39.37 22.82
N LEU A 387 0.82 -38.84 21.64
CA LEU A 387 0.42 -39.40 20.35
C LEU A 387 0.94 -40.85 20.18
N ASN A 388 2.15 -41.15 20.69
CA ASN A 388 2.72 -42.49 20.59
C ASN A 388 1.95 -43.54 21.41
N ALA A 389 1.36 -43.13 22.54
CA ALA A 389 0.56 -44.00 23.40
C ALA A 389 -0.82 -44.35 22.79
N CYS A 390 -1.28 -43.60 21.80
CA CYS A 390 -2.57 -43.83 21.16
C CYS A 390 -2.53 -45.05 20.21
N THR A 391 -3.64 -45.79 20.15
CA THR A 391 -3.76 -47.01 19.33
C THR A 391 -4.91 -46.95 18.31
N SER A 392 -5.81 -45.97 18.44
CA SER A 392 -6.93 -45.76 17.52
C SER A 392 -7.23 -44.26 17.31
N PRO A 393 -7.93 -43.89 16.22
CA PRO A 393 -8.37 -42.50 15.99
C PRO A 393 -9.22 -41.94 17.14
N ASN A 394 -10.13 -42.75 17.71
CA ASN A 394 -11.01 -42.32 18.80
C ASN A 394 -10.23 -42.05 20.09
N THR A 395 -9.27 -42.93 20.45
CA THR A 395 -8.39 -42.70 21.61
C THR A 395 -7.55 -41.43 21.45
N LEU A 396 -7.24 -41.07 20.21
CA LEU A 396 -6.43 -39.90 19.92
C LEU A 396 -7.23 -38.61 20.03
N GLU A 397 -8.47 -38.57 19.53
CA GLU A 397 -9.34 -37.40 19.77
C GLU A 397 -9.55 -37.15 21.27
N ILE A 398 -9.77 -38.22 22.04
CA ILE A 398 -9.87 -38.16 23.50
C ILE A 398 -8.57 -37.62 24.12
N MET A 399 -7.41 -38.13 23.67
CA MET A 399 -6.11 -37.66 24.14
C MET A 399 -5.90 -36.18 23.84
N LEU A 400 -6.18 -35.73 22.61
CA LEU A 400 -6.07 -34.32 22.25
C LEU A 400 -6.94 -33.45 23.15
N LYS A 401 -8.19 -33.83 23.40
CA LYS A 401 -9.09 -33.10 24.32
C LYS A 401 -8.64 -33.12 25.79
N GLN A 402 -7.82 -34.09 26.21
CA GLN A 402 -7.32 -34.20 27.58
C GLN A 402 -5.96 -33.53 27.80
N GLU A 403 -5.06 -33.63 26.82
CA GLU A 403 -3.67 -33.19 26.93
C GLU A 403 -3.41 -31.84 26.27
N ALA A 404 -4.08 -31.50 25.17
CA ALA A 404 -3.92 -30.18 24.53
C ALA A 404 -4.31 -28.99 25.43
N PRO A 405 -5.28 -29.10 26.38
CA PRO A 405 -5.56 -28.02 27.33
C PRO A 405 -4.44 -27.77 28.36
N LYS A 406 -3.44 -28.66 28.45
CA LYS A 406 -2.27 -28.49 29.32
C LYS A 406 -1.15 -27.69 28.65
N LEU A 407 -1.22 -27.49 27.33
CA LEU A 407 -0.26 -26.67 26.61
C LEU A 407 -0.39 -25.19 27.00
N THR A 408 0.75 -24.56 27.26
CA THR A 408 0.87 -23.21 27.80
C THR A 408 1.26 -22.21 26.71
N ILE A 409 0.91 -20.93 26.93
CA ILE A 409 1.32 -19.83 26.05
C ILE A 409 2.84 -19.81 25.86
N GLN A 410 3.63 -20.04 26.92
CA GLN A 410 5.09 -19.98 26.83
C GLN A 410 5.67 -21.04 25.88
N GLN A 411 5.07 -22.23 25.81
CA GLN A 411 5.50 -23.27 24.88
C GLN A 411 5.27 -22.85 23.42
N PHE A 412 4.10 -22.30 23.10
CA PHE A 412 3.84 -21.76 21.76
C PHE A 412 4.77 -20.59 21.44
N GLN A 413 4.96 -19.65 22.38
CA GLN A 413 5.83 -18.51 22.17
C GLN A 413 7.28 -18.92 21.89
N TYR A 414 7.77 -19.94 22.60
CA TYR A 414 9.10 -20.48 22.38
C TYR A 414 9.26 -21.06 20.98
N GLU A 415 8.35 -21.94 20.56
CA GLU A 415 8.42 -22.58 19.24
C GLU A 415 8.25 -21.57 18.09
N VAL A 416 7.32 -20.62 18.21
CA VAL A 416 7.15 -19.53 17.24
C VAL A 416 8.40 -18.67 17.18
N LYS A 417 8.96 -18.26 18.33
CA LYS A 417 10.19 -17.44 18.39
C LYS A 417 11.38 -18.14 17.73
N LYS A 418 11.49 -19.45 17.95
CA LYS A 418 12.61 -20.25 17.47
C LYS A 418 12.54 -20.52 15.97
N HIS A 419 11.37 -20.78 15.42
CA HIS A 419 11.22 -21.30 14.06
C HIS A 419 10.47 -20.38 13.08
N HIS A 420 9.59 -19.49 13.55
CA HIS A 420 8.60 -18.84 12.68
C HIS A 420 8.54 -17.31 12.77
N TYR A 421 9.08 -16.71 13.84
CA TYR A 421 8.89 -15.30 14.15
C TYR A 421 9.37 -14.36 13.05
N GLN A 422 10.51 -14.63 12.42
CA GLN A 422 11.03 -13.80 11.34
C GLN A 422 10.10 -13.79 10.12
N LYS A 423 9.60 -14.96 9.72
CA LYS A 423 8.67 -15.10 8.59
C LYS A 423 7.34 -14.40 8.86
N LEU A 424 6.73 -14.68 10.02
CA LEU A 424 5.47 -14.05 10.43
C LEU A 424 5.61 -12.53 10.58
N GLY A 425 6.72 -12.08 11.18
CA GLY A 425 7.03 -10.66 11.31
C GLY A 425 7.20 -9.98 9.96
N ALA A 426 7.87 -10.63 9.00
CA ALA A 426 8.00 -10.12 7.64
C ALA A 426 6.63 -9.96 6.95
N MET A 427 5.73 -10.94 7.07
CA MET A 427 4.38 -10.86 6.49
C MET A 427 3.59 -9.66 7.05
N LEU A 428 3.57 -9.48 8.37
CA LEU A 428 2.81 -8.40 9.01
C LEU A 428 3.38 -6.99 8.74
N HIS A 429 4.66 -6.88 8.40
CA HIS A 429 5.34 -5.59 8.21
C HIS A 429 5.67 -5.31 6.73
N GLN A 430 5.48 -6.27 5.82
CA GLN A 430 5.80 -6.15 4.39
C GLN A 430 5.04 -5.01 3.70
N ASP A 431 3.78 -4.77 4.07
CA ASP A 431 2.93 -3.77 3.43
C ASP A 431 3.18 -2.32 3.88
N SER A 432 3.85 -2.10 5.00
CA SER A 432 4.19 -0.74 5.46
C SER A 432 5.15 -0.02 4.50
N LYS A 433 5.96 -0.78 3.74
CA LYS A 433 6.91 -0.24 2.76
C LYS A 433 6.35 -0.11 1.34
N ALA A 434 5.28 -0.82 0.97
CA ALA A 434 4.79 -0.85 -0.42
C ALA A 434 3.46 -0.11 -0.67
N ALA A 435 2.52 -0.04 0.26
CA ALA A 435 1.17 0.44 -0.07
C ALA A 435 0.95 1.92 0.32
N MET A 436 1.05 2.84 -0.65
CA MET A 436 0.32 4.11 -0.56
C MET A 436 -1.10 3.89 -1.10
N PRO A 437 -2.16 4.41 -0.45
CA PRO A 437 -3.52 4.26 -0.95
C PRO A 437 -3.69 4.94 -2.32
N VAL A 438 -4.24 4.20 -3.28
CA VAL A 438 -4.55 4.67 -4.64
C VAL A 438 -5.99 5.20 -4.62
N LEU A 439 -6.17 6.48 -4.92
CA LEU A 439 -7.50 7.05 -5.20
C LEU A 439 -7.93 6.66 -6.62
N ASP A 440 -9.09 5.99 -6.68
CA ASP A 440 -9.99 5.72 -7.81
C ASP A 440 -9.42 5.74 -9.25
N PRO A 441 -9.26 4.56 -9.92
CA PRO A 441 -8.84 4.47 -11.31
C PRO A 441 -9.95 4.72 -12.34
N THR A 442 -11.18 5.05 -11.93
CA THR A 442 -12.28 5.31 -12.88
C THR A 442 -12.24 6.71 -13.50
N GLN A 443 -11.33 7.59 -13.07
CA GLN A 443 -11.09 8.90 -13.72
C GLN A 443 -10.14 8.80 -14.93
N ALA A 444 -10.38 7.85 -15.82
CA ALA A 444 -9.54 7.58 -16.98
C ALA A 444 -10.02 8.31 -18.24
N ILE A 445 -9.64 9.59 -18.39
CA ILE A 445 -9.17 10.15 -19.67
C ILE A 445 -7.88 10.94 -19.36
N HIS A 446 -6.77 10.20 -19.28
CA HIS A 446 -5.37 10.64 -19.23
C HIS A 446 -5.00 11.97 -18.51
N PRO A 447 -4.75 11.97 -17.19
CA PRO A 447 -4.08 13.09 -16.51
C PRO A 447 -2.55 12.85 -16.31
N PRO A 448 -1.75 13.92 -16.07
CA PRO A 448 -0.27 13.90 -16.03
C PRO A 448 0.38 13.12 -14.87
N TRP A 449 -0.43 12.45 -14.05
CA TRP A 449 -0.09 11.87 -12.76
C TRP A 449 0.34 10.40 -12.79
N ARG A 450 0.68 9.85 -13.97
CA ARG A 450 1.05 8.43 -14.13
C ARG A 450 2.21 7.95 -13.24
N HIS A 451 3.07 8.86 -12.78
CA HIS A 451 4.18 8.57 -11.88
C HIS A 451 3.75 8.41 -10.41
N TRP A 452 2.52 8.78 -10.06
CA TRP A 452 1.95 8.57 -8.73
C TRP A 452 1.65 7.09 -8.43
N TYR A 453 1.64 6.22 -9.44
CA TYR A 453 1.34 4.78 -9.33
C TYR A 453 2.59 3.89 -9.28
N ASN A 454 3.80 4.49 -9.29
CA ASN A 454 5.04 3.73 -9.13
C ASN A 454 5.35 3.51 -7.64
N ASP A 455 5.61 2.26 -7.26
CA ASP A 455 5.97 1.84 -5.88
C ASP A 455 7.30 2.43 -5.37
N VAL A 456 8.06 3.09 -6.24
CA VAL A 456 9.34 3.72 -5.91
C VAL A 456 9.10 5.20 -5.58
N ILE A 457 8.98 5.50 -4.28
CA ILE A 457 8.99 6.88 -3.77
C ILE A 457 10.37 7.48 -4.07
N PRO A 458 10.46 8.60 -4.82
CA PRO A 458 11.74 9.28 -5.03
C PRO A 458 12.38 9.64 -3.69
N PRO A 459 13.69 9.38 -3.49
CA PRO A 459 14.34 9.70 -2.24
C PRO A 459 14.28 11.21 -1.98
N TYR A 460 13.97 11.59 -0.75
CA TYR A 460 14.04 12.98 -0.33
C TYR A 460 15.47 13.50 -0.53
N THR A 461 15.59 14.65 -1.21
CA THR A 461 16.87 15.33 -1.40
C THR A 461 16.83 16.68 -0.71
N LYS A 462 17.77 16.93 0.19
CA LYS A 462 17.77 18.18 0.95
C LYS A 462 17.83 19.38 0.00
N PRO A 463 17.20 20.52 0.33
CA PRO A 463 17.27 21.72 -0.51
C PRO A 463 18.70 22.14 -0.87
N GLN A 464 19.66 21.93 0.05
CA GLN A 464 21.08 22.22 -0.18
C GLN A 464 21.68 21.30 -1.25
N ASP A 465 21.40 19.99 -1.19
CA ASP A 465 21.85 19.03 -2.18
C ASP A 465 21.20 19.28 -3.55
N ARG A 466 19.93 19.69 -3.56
CA ARG A 466 19.23 20.09 -4.78
C ARG A 466 19.83 21.35 -5.41
N ARG A 467 20.24 22.34 -4.61
CA ARG A 467 20.96 23.54 -5.09
C ARG A 467 22.31 23.16 -5.66
N ARG A 468 23.09 22.37 -4.92
CA ARG A 468 24.40 21.88 -5.37
C ARG A 468 24.32 21.07 -6.66
N ALA A 469 23.35 20.17 -6.79
CA ALA A 469 23.15 19.38 -8.01
C ALA A 469 22.64 20.21 -9.20
N ARG A 470 22.00 21.36 -8.96
CA ARG A 470 21.66 22.33 -10.03
C ARG A 470 22.91 23.11 -10.44
N GLU A 471 23.66 23.61 -9.47
CA GLU A 471 24.93 24.32 -9.69
C GLU A 471 25.94 23.44 -10.43
N GLU A 472 26.07 22.16 -10.09
CA GLU A 472 26.93 21.20 -10.78
C GLU A 472 26.48 20.94 -12.23
N ARG A 473 25.17 20.78 -12.46
CA ARG A 473 24.62 20.63 -13.83
C ARG A 473 24.70 21.91 -14.66
N GLU A 474 24.68 23.07 -14.02
CA GLU A 474 24.86 24.36 -14.68
C GLU A 474 26.34 24.60 -14.98
N ALA A 475 27.24 24.31 -14.05
CA ALA A 475 28.69 24.34 -14.25
C ALA A 475 29.15 23.33 -15.31
N GLU A 476 28.54 22.15 -15.39
CA GLU A 476 28.82 21.17 -16.44
C GLU A 476 28.34 21.64 -17.81
N ARG A 477 27.14 22.23 -17.89
CA ARG A 477 26.65 22.88 -19.11
C ARG A 477 27.53 24.06 -19.53
N GLU A 478 28.02 24.83 -18.58
CA GLU A 478 28.93 25.94 -18.82
C GLU A 478 30.28 25.44 -19.33
N ARG A 479 30.86 24.39 -18.73
CA ARG A 479 32.07 23.72 -19.23
C ARG A 479 31.90 23.22 -20.66
N LEU A 480 30.79 22.52 -20.97
CA LEU A 480 30.49 22.05 -22.33
C LEU A 480 30.32 23.20 -23.32
N SER A 481 29.67 24.29 -22.91
CA SER A 481 29.52 25.51 -23.73
C SER A 481 30.87 26.18 -23.98
N GLN A 482 31.73 26.27 -22.97
CA GLN A 482 33.06 26.84 -23.07
C GLN A 482 33.98 25.98 -23.95
N GLN A 483 33.87 24.65 -23.84
CA GLN A 483 34.57 23.69 -24.69
C GLN A 483 34.12 23.83 -26.16
N ARG A 484 32.80 23.98 -26.42
CA ARG A 484 32.27 24.27 -27.76
C ARG A 484 32.79 25.60 -28.32
N LYS A 485 32.78 26.69 -27.53
CA LYS A 485 33.31 27.99 -27.96
C LYS A 485 34.81 27.93 -28.27
N SER A 486 35.59 27.21 -27.46
CA SER A 486 37.03 27.01 -27.70
C SER A 486 37.30 26.20 -28.96
N ALA A 487 36.49 25.16 -29.24
CA ALA A 487 36.59 24.37 -30.46
C ALA A 487 36.18 25.18 -31.70
N GLU A 488 35.14 26.02 -31.61
CA GLU A 488 34.79 26.96 -32.68
C GLU A 488 35.88 28.00 -32.93
N HIS A 489 36.49 28.56 -31.88
CA HIS A 489 37.62 29.49 -32.01
C HIS A 489 38.80 28.81 -32.70
N HIS A 490 39.15 27.59 -32.28
CA HIS A 490 40.24 26.83 -32.90
C HIS A 490 39.94 26.49 -34.36
N LYS A 491 38.69 26.13 -34.68
CA LYS A 491 38.27 25.88 -36.07
C LYS A 491 38.35 27.15 -36.92
N LYS A 492 37.98 28.31 -36.37
CA LYS A 492 38.08 29.61 -37.05
C LYS A 492 39.53 30.01 -37.30
N GLU A 493 40.41 29.75 -36.34
CA GLU A 493 41.84 30.01 -36.44
C GLU A 493 42.53 29.14 -37.49
N ILE A 494 42.13 27.87 -37.59
CA ILE A 494 42.59 26.98 -38.68
C ILE A 494 42.12 27.50 -40.04
N VAL A 495 40.85 27.91 -40.16
CA VAL A 495 40.28 28.46 -41.41
C VAL A 495 40.98 29.76 -41.83
N ASP A 496 41.24 30.66 -40.88
CA ASP A 496 41.97 31.91 -41.15
C ASP A 496 43.43 31.64 -41.56
N LYS A 497 44.05 30.59 -41.01
CA LYS A 497 45.40 30.18 -41.39
C LYS A 497 45.45 29.59 -42.80
N THR A 498 44.53 28.67 -43.15
CA THR A 498 44.44 28.15 -44.52
C THR A 498 44.11 29.24 -45.53
N ARG A 499 43.27 30.22 -45.18
CA ARG A 499 42.98 31.36 -46.07
C ARG A 499 44.23 32.21 -46.33
N ARG A 500 45.07 32.44 -45.31
CA ARG A 500 46.35 33.16 -45.49
C ARG A 500 47.33 32.39 -46.36
N GLU A 501 47.42 31.07 -46.17
CA GLU A 501 48.25 30.20 -47.00
C GLU A 501 47.77 30.19 -48.47
N GLU A 502 46.45 30.16 -48.72
CA GLU A 502 45.86 30.28 -50.05
C GLU A 502 46.09 31.66 -50.69
N GLU A 503 46.02 32.75 -49.91
CA GLU A 503 46.32 34.11 -50.37
C GLU A 503 47.80 34.28 -50.75
N GLU A 504 48.72 33.70 -49.97
CA GLU A 504 50.15 33.69 -50.29
C GLU A 504 50.46 32.85 -51.55
N GLU A 505 49.79 31.70 -51.71
CA GLU A 505 49.96 30.86 -52.90
C GLU A 505 49.41 31.54 -54.16
N ASN A 506 48.29 32.25 -54.04
CA ASN A 506 47.74 33.07 -55.14
C ASN A 506 48.62 34.28 -55.47
N MET A 507 49.22 34.94 -54.47
CA MET A 507 50.18 36.02 -54.74
C MET A 507 51.42 35.50 -55.47
N LYS A 508 51.90 34.31 -55.11
CA LYS A 508 53.04 33.68 -55.77
C LYS A 508 52.72 33.32 -57.23
N ARG A 509 51.54 32.74 -57.49
CA ARG A 509 51.07 32.49 -58.87
C ARG A 509 50.88 33.77 -59.68
N ALA A 510 50.40 34.85 -59.07
CA ALA A 510 50.25 36.14 -59.73
C ALA A 510 51.61 36.81 -60.05
N ALA A 511 52.63 36.59 -59.22
CA ALA A 511 54.00 37.04 -59.49
C ALA A 511 54.64 36.25 -60.64
N GLU A 512 54.47 34.92 -60.66
CA GLU A 512 54.93 34.04 -61.74
C GLU A 512 54.26 34.38 -63.09
N ASP A 513 52.96 34.72 -63.09
CA ASP A 513 52.26 35.18 -64.29
C ASP A 513 52.74 36.58 -64.74
N ARG A 514 53.09 37.47 -63.81
CA ARG A 514 53.68 38.78 -64.13
C ARG A 514 55.05 38.64 -64.80
N ASP A 515 55.90 37.76 -64.29
CA ASP A 515 57.21 37.49 -64.88
C ASP A 515 57.06 36.86 -66.28
N ARG A 516 56.05 36.00 -66.49
CA ARG A 516 55.75 35.46 -67.83
C ARG A 516 55.30 36.55 -68.81
N VAL A 517 54.45 37.47 -68.37
CA VAL A 517 53.99 38.61 -69.18
C VAL A 517 55.13 39.60 -69.46
N GLU A 518 56.06 39.80 -68.52
CA GLU A 518 57.25 40.65 -68.71
C GLU A 518 58.22 40.02 -69.73
N GLN A 519 58.39 38.69 -69.70
CA GLN A 519 59.16 37.95 -70.71
C GLN A 519 58.50 38.00 -72.10
N GLU A 520 57.17 37.87 -72.18
CA GLU A 520 56.43 38.06 -73.43
C GLU A 520 56.54 39.50 -73.95
N ARG A 521 56.53 40.51 -73.06
CA ARG A 521 56.74 41.92 -73.44
C ARG A 521 58.15 42.16 -73.99
N MET A 522 59.19 41.61 -73.34
CA MET A 522 60.56 41.70 -73.84
C MET A 522 60.73 41.01 -75.19
N ALA A 523 60.14 39.82 -75.38
CA ALA A 523 60.17 39.13 -76.67
C ALA A 523 59.47 39.93 -77.78
N LEU A 524 58.36 40.60 -77.46
CA LEU A 524 57.66 41.49 -78.39
C LEU A 524 58.42 42.80 -78.66
N GLU A 525 59.12 43.36 -77.67
CA GLU A 525 60.00 44.52 -77.84
C GLU A 525 61.20 44.19 -78.75
N ASP A 526 61.79 43.00 -78.62
CA ASP A 526 62.85 42.52 -79.52
C ASP A 526 62.33 42.29 -80.94
N GLN A 527 61.12 41.74 -81.10
CA GLN A 527 60.48 41.62 -82.42
C GLN A 527 60.19 43.00 -83.05
N LEU A 528 59.78 43.99 -82.24
CA LEU A 528 59.57 45.37 -82.70
C LEU A 528 60.90 46.07 -83.03
N ALA A 529 61.98 45.77 -82.31
CA ALA A 529 63.32 46.28 -82.59
C ALA A 529 63.89 45.68 -83.89
N GLU A 530 63.67 44.39 -84.14
CA GLU A 530 64.06 43.73 -85.38
C GLU A 530 63.22 44.25 -86.57
N GLU A 531 61.91 44.50 -86.38
CA GLU A 531 61.06 45.14 -87.40
C GLU A 531 61.50 46.59 -87.67
N ARG A 532 61.88 47.36 -86.64
CA ARG A 532 62.46 48.71 -86.79
C ARG A 532 63.82 48.70 -87.48
N ARG A 533 64.64 47.68 -87.27
CA ARG A 533 65.93 47.51 -87.98
C ARG A 533 65.70 47.17 -89.45
N ARG A 534 64.73 46.28 -89.74
CA ARG A 534 64.29 45.97 -91.10
C ARG A 534 63.72 47.18 -91.82
N ARG A 535 62.88 47.98 -91.16
CA ARG A 535 62.38 49.25 -91.72
C ARG A 535 63.49 50.26 -91.95
N LYS A 536 64.51 50.36 -91.09
CA LYS A 536 65.66 51.24 -91.34
C LYS A 536 66.51 50.78 -92.53
N GLU A 537 66.67 49.48 -92.72
CA GLU A 537 67.37 48.91 -93.88
C GLU A 537 66.57 49.09 -95.18
N GLU A 538 65.25 48.88 -95.14
CA GLU A 538 64.32 49.16 -96.24
C GLU A 538 64.21 50.67 -96.53
N GLU A 539 64.24 51.53 -95.51
CA GLU A 539 64.23 53.00 -95.65
C GLU A 539 65.57 53.53 -96.17
N LYS A 540 66.70 52.88 -95.87
CA LYS A 540 68.01 53.18 -96.45
C LYS A 540 68.06 52.77 -97.93
N ARG A 541 67.56 51.58 -98.27
CA ARG A 541 67.38 51.15 -99.68
C ARG A 541 66.45 52.09 -100.45
N ASN A 542 65.30 52.44 -99.88
CA ASN A 542 64.36 53.39 -100.47
C ASN A 542 64.96 54.81 -100.56
N ARG A 543 65.87 55.21 -99.68
CA ARG A 543 66.56 56.52 -99.73
C ARG A 543 67.61 56.56 -100.84
N GLU A 544 68.36 55.48 -101.03
CA GLU A 544 69.30 55.31 -102.15
C GLU A 544 68.56 55.26 -103.50
N GLU A 545 67.39 54.61 -103.55
CA GLU A 545 66.51 54.57 -104.72
C GLU A 545 65.83 55.93 -104.98
N LYS A 546 65.45 56.65 -103.91
CA LYS A 546 64.90 58.01 -103.97
C LYS A 546 65.96 59.07 -104.34
N GLU A 547 67.24 58.88 -104.03
CA GLU A 547 68.33 59.74 -104.52
C GLU A 547 68.60 59.51 -106.01
N ARG A 548 68.56 58.26 -106.49
CA ARG A 548 68.54 57.95 -107.93
C ARG A 548 67.35 58.62 -108.64
N LEU A 549 66.15 58.47 -108.10
CA LEU A 549 64.92 59.05 -108.66
C LEU A 549 64.86 60.58 -108.49
N MET A 550 65.53 61.19 -107.49
CA MET A 550 65.64 62.65 -107.35
C MET A 550 66.64 63.27 -108.35
N MET A 551 67.67 62.53 -108.75
CA MET A 551 68.53 62.91 -109.88
C MET A 551 67.74 62.90 -111.20
N GLU A 552 66.80 61.96 -111.34
CA GLU A 552 65.94 61.80 -112.51
C GLU A 552 64.76 62.81 -112.53
N ILE A 553 64.19 63.16 -111.36
CA ILE A 553 63.13 64.16 -111.21
C ILE A 553 63.66 65.61 -111.31
N ASN A 554 64.94 65.87 -111.02
CA ASN A 554 65.55 67.19 -111.30
C ASN A 554 65.77 67.45 -112.80
N LEU A 555 65.67 66.42 -113.65
CA LEU A 555 65.64 66.56 -115.10
C LEU A 555 64.24 66.86 -115.65
N LEU A 556 63.18 66.62 -114.87
CA LEU A 556 61.77 66.67 -115.30
C LEU A 556 60.93 67.72 -114.56
N LYS A 557 61.58 68.73 -113.96
CA LYS A 557 60.96 69.95 -113.39
C LYS A 557 60.78 71.06 -114.44
N SER A 558 60.35 70.70 -115.64
CA SER A 558 59.70 71.64 -116.56
C SER A 558 58.20 71.33 -116.62
N GLN A 559 57.41 72.31 -116.20
CA GLN A 559 55.96 72.45 -116.40
C GLN A 559 55.05 72.11 -115.20
N ARG A 560 54.67 73.22 -114.54
CA ARG A 560 53.32 73.66 -114.13
C ARG A 560 52.45 72.70 -113.31
N GLN A 561 52.15 73.01 -112.04
CA GLN A 561 51.10 73.93 -111.52
C GLN A 561 49.73 73.22 -111.27
N PRO A 562 48.79 73.79 -110.48
CA PRO A 562 48.45 73.29 -109.14
C PRO A 562 46.95 72.96 -108.98
N SER A 563 46.51 72.39 -107.83
CA SER A 563 45.32 72.84 -107.05
C SER A 563 44.74 71.84 -106.02
N ARG A 564 44.30 72.45 -104.89
CA ARG A 564 43.07 72.22 -104.06
C ARG A 564 42.86 70.91 -103.26
N GLY A 565 42.60 71.07 -101.94
CA GLY A 565 42.04 70.08 -100.99
C GLY A 565 40.51 69.90 -101.16
N PRO A 566 39.66 69.68 -100.12
CA PRO A 566 39.85 69.34 -98.68
C PRO A 566 38.81 68.31 -98.09
N SER A 567 38.78 68.12 -96.75
CA SER A 567 37.57 67.89 -95.87
C SER A 567 36.91 66.47 -95.86
N THR A 568 36.20 65.92 -94.85
CA THR A 568 35.69 66.29 -93.50
C THR A 568 34.90 65.11 -92.81
N TYR A 569 34.59 65.27 -91.50
CA TYR A 569 33.46 64.76 -90.65
C TYR A 569 33.38 63.27 -90.20
N SER A 570 32.73 62.83 -89.10
CA SER A 570 32.34 63.27 -87.72
C SER A 570 31.13 62.41 -87.18
N ILE A 571 30.87 62.44 -85.85
CA ILE A 571 29.59 62.19 -85.08
C ILE A 571 29.28 60.73 -84.63
N SER A 572 29.30 60.36 -83.33
CA SER A 572 28.28 60.38 -82.21
C SER A 572 27.12 59.34 -82.36
N SER A 573 26.40 58.76 -81.38
CA SER A 573 26.14 58.95 -79.92
C SER A 573 25.13 57.89 -79.38
N ASN A 574 25.30 57.42 -78.12
CA ASN A 574 24.37 57.28 -76.94
C ASN A 574 23.01 56.50 -76.85
N ILE A 575 22.90 55.71 -75.73
CA ILE A 575 21.84 55.62 -74.66
C ILE A 575 20.51 54.84 -75.01
N SER A 576 19.86 53.93 -74.24
CA SER A 576 19.51 53.81 -72.79
C SER A 576 18.79 52.47 -72.40
N ARG A 577 18.71 52.18 -71.07
CA ARG A 577 17.69 51.43 -70.24
C ARG A 577 17.68 49.86 -70.21
N ILE A 578 17.45 49.09 -69.12
CA ILE A 578 16.97 49.28 -67.71
C ILE A 578 17.38 48.06 -66.80
N LEU A 579 17.81 48.36 -65.55
CA LEU A 579 17.74 47.68 -64.20
C LEU A 579 17.66 46.13 -64.09
N VAL A 580 18.59 45.38 -63.45
CA VAL A 580 19.13 45.29 -62.06
C VAL A 580 18.19 44.63 -61.02
N ALA A 581 18.62 43.50 -60.45
CA ALA A 581 18.01 42.75 -59.34
C ALA A 581 18.82 42.93 -58.03
N PRO A 582 18.19 42.90 -56.83
CA PRO A 582 18.90 42.92 -55.56
C PRO A 582 18.96 41.55 -54.82
N PRO A 583 19.96 41.32 -53.92
CA PRO A 583 20.12 40.14 -53.05
C PRO A 583 19.73 40.44 -51.57
N PRO A 584 20.12 39.65 -50.53
CA PRO A 584 19.77 38.26 -50.18
C PRO A 584 19.14 38.16 -48.76
N SER A 585 18.67 36.97 -48.34
CA SER A 585 18.60 36.56 -46.90
C SER A 585 18.41 35.05 -46.72
N MET A 586 19.06 34.53 -45.67
CA MET A 586 19.12 33.13 -45.23
C MET A 586 17.86 32.68 -44.47
N ALA A 587 17.42 31.44 -44.65
CA ALA A 587 17.02 30.51 -43.59
C ALA A 587 16.68 29.11 -44.15
N SER A 588 17.17 28.08 -43.43
CA SER A 588 16.57 26.75 -43.22
C SER A 588 16.68 25.65 -44.30
N GLY A 589 17.26 24.52 -43.89
CA GLY A 589 16.88 23.18 -44.37
C GLY A 589 18.00 22.35 -45.02
N SER A 590 18.94 21.81 -44.23
CA SER A 590 19.84 20.75 -44.70
C SER A 590 19.32 19.37 -44.28
N VAL A 591 18.97 18.55 -45.26
CA VAL A 591 18.72 17.11 -45.14
C VAL A 591 19.95 16.38 -45.64
N VAL A 592 20.66 15.62 -44.79
CA VAL A 592 21.53 14.47 -45.16
C VAL A 592 21.59 13.50 -43.94
N PRO A 593 21.55 12.17 -44.14
CA PRO A 593 21.22 11.19 -43.10
C PRO A 593 22.44 10.72 -42.30
N THR A 594 22.27 10.48 -41.00
CA THR A 594 23.32 9.94 -40.13
C THR A 594 22.99 8.50 -39.71
N VAL A 595 23.95 7.62 -39.94
CA VAL A 595 24.01 6.21 -39.54
C VAL A 595 23.89 6.07 -38.02
N VAL A 596 22.99 5.19 -37.56
CA VAL A 596 22.81 4.84 -36.15
C VAL A 596 23.85 3.78 -35.76
N PRO A 597 24.68 3.99 -34.72
CA PRO A 597 25.43 2.92 -34.09
C PRO A 597 24.49 2.11 -33.19
N THR A 598 24.37 0.82 -33.47
CA THR A 598 23.81 -0.20 -32.60
C THR A 598 24.58 -0.28 -31.29
N HIS A 599 23.94 0.10 -30.18
CA HIS A 599 24.34 -0.32 -28.84
C HIS A 599 23.43 -1.46 -28.38
N GLU A 600 24.07 -2.53 -27.93
CA GLU A 600 23.45 -3.72 -27.35
C GLU A 600 22.55 -3.36 -26.16
N PRO A 601 21.33 -3.92 -26.07
CA PRO A 601 20.52 -3.82 -24.87
C PRO A 601 21.11 -4.75 -23.81
N ARG A 602 21.74 -4.16 -22.78
CA ARG A 602 21.97 -4.87 -21.51
C ARG A 602 20.64 -5.00 -20.79
N THR A 603 20.10 -6.20 -20.79
CA THR A 603 19.05 -6.65 -19.88
C THR A 603 19.50 -6.56 -18.43
N PRO A 604 18.61 -6.15 -17.53
CA PRO A 604 18.50 -6.78 -16.23
C PRO A 604 17.13 -7.48 -16.18
N THR A 605 17.11 -8.78 -16.38
CA THR A 605 16.07 -9.61 -15.74
C THR A 605 16.45 -9.74 -14.26
N PRO A 606 15.45 -9.73 -13.36
CA PRO A 606 14.91 -11.01 -12.92
C PRO A 606 13.47 -11.23 -13.37
N GLU A 607 13.18 -12.51 -13.54
CA GLU A 607 11.99 -13.11 -14.08
C GLU A 607 10.75 -12.84 -13.21
N THR A 608 9.75 -12.18 -13.78
CA THR A 608 8.36 -12.55 -13.55
C THR A 608 7.65 -12.43 -14.89
N ASP A 609 6.93 -13.49 -15.25
CA ASP A 609 6.13 -13.55 -16.47
C ASP A 609 5.21 -12.31 -16.52
N PRO A 610 5.19 -11.55 -17.64
CA PRO A 610 4.29 -10.39 -17.80
C PRO A 610 2.83 -10.71 -17.48
N TYR A 611 2.41 -11.96 -17.74
CA TYR A 611 1.07 -12.43 -17.39
C TYR A 611 0.86 -12.50 -15.87
N GLN A 612 1.89 -12.90 -15.13
CA GLN A 612 1.88 -13.03 -13.67
C GLN A 612 1.99 -11.67 -12.97
N GLN A 613 2.70 -10.69 -13.56
CA GLN A 613 2.64 -9.29 -13.12
C GLN A 613 1.26 -8.67 -13.33
N ALA A 614 0.62 -8.93 -14.49
CA ALA A 614 -0.73 -8.49 -14.76
C ALA A 614 -1.73 -9.14 -13.80
N GLU A 615 -1.60 -10.43 -13.53
CA GLU A 615 -2.46 -11.17 -12.58
C GLU A 615 -2.28 -10.66 -11.14
N ASN A 616 -1.05 -10.39 -10.71
CA ASN A 616 -0.77 -9.82 -9.40
C ASN A 616 -1.30 -8.38 -9.29
N GLY A 617 -1.19 -7.57 -10.34
CA GLY A 617 -1.76 -6.22 -10.40
C GLY A 617 -3.29 -6.23 -10.35
N VAL A 618 -3.94 -7.18 -11.02
CA VAL A 618 -5.40 -7.36 -10.96
C VAL A 618 -5.84 -7.88 -9.59
N LYS A 619 -5.12 -8.82 -8.98
CA LYS A 619 -5.41 -9.30 -7.62
C LYS A 619 -5.26 -8.19 -6.59
N ASP A 620 -4.18 -7.42 -6.66
CA ASP A 620 -3.94 -6.28 -5.78
C ASP A 620 -5.01 -5.19 -5.97
N PHE A 621 -5.42 -4.93 -7.21
CA PHE A 621 -6.56 -4.06 -7.51
C PHE A 621 -7.87 -4.58 -6.88
N MET A 622 -8.19 -5.86 -7.02
CA MET A 622 -9.40 -6.44 -6.42
C MET A 622 -9.36 -6.44 -4.88
N ILE A 623 -8.20 -6.70 -4.27
CA ILE A 623 -8.00 -6.61 -2.82
C ILE A 623 -8.21 -5.17 -2.34
N LYS A 624 -7.68 -4.18 -3.07
CA LYS A 624 -7.81 -2.76 -2.73
C LYS A 624 -9.22 -2.21 -2.98
N VAL A 625 -9.90 -2.64 -4.04
CA VAL A 625 -11.32 -2.33 -4.26
C VAL A 625 -12.17 -2.95 -3.17
N ALA A 626 -11.89 -4.19 -2.76
CA ALA A 626 -12.57 -4.81 -1.63
C ALA A 626 -12.29 -4.05 -0.31
N ALA A 627 -11.06 -3.58 -0.08
CA ALA A 627 -10.69 -2.78 1.09
C ALA A 627 -11.35 -1.39 1.10
N ALA A 628 -11.38 -0.69 -0.04
CA ALA A 628 -12.05 0.61 -0.19
C ALA A 628 -13.57 0.48 -0.09
N MET A 629 -14.15 -0.56 -0.71
CA MET A 629 -15.57 -0.90 -0.56
C MET A 629 -15.89 -1.28 0.89
N ASN A 630 -14.99 -1.95 1.60
CA ASN A 630 -15.14 -2.20 3.03
C ASN A 630 -15.10 -0.89 3.84
N ARG A 631 -14.16 0.03 3.57
CA ARG A 631 -14.12 1.34 4.24
C ARG A 631 -15.39 2.16 4.01
N ILE A 632 -15.90 2.18 2.78
CA ILE A 632 -17.15 2.87 2.41
C ILE A 632 -18.36 2.15 3.01
N ALA A 633 -18.35 0.81 3.08
CA ALA A 633 -19.47 0.02 3.58
C ALA A 633 -19.57 0.00 5.12
N HIS A 634 -18.48 0.27 5.84
CA HIS A 634 -18.40 0.09 7.30
C HIS A 634 -18.35 1.39 8.11
N ALA A 635 -18.58 2.57 7.50
CA ALA A 635 -18.73 3.88 8.16
C ALA A 635 -17.63 4.19 9.20
N GLU A 636 -16.63 4.98 8.83
CA GLU A 636 -15.59 5.45 9.75
C GLU A 636 -15.89 6.88 10.26
N GLY A 637 -15.40 7.20 11.46
CA GLY A 637 -15.53 8.55 12.03
C GLY A 637 -16.95 8.93 12.48
N THR A 638 -17.45 10.08 11.99
CA THR A 638 -18.69 10.72 12.45
C THR A 638 -19.93 9.86 12.21
N GLU A 639 -19.98 9.08 11.13
CA GLU A 639 -21.11 8.18 10.84
C GLU A 639 -21.20 7.02 11.85
N LYS A 640 -20.05 6.47 12.28
CA LYS A 640 -20.00 5.48 13.36
C LYS A 640 -20.47 6.06 14.69
N GLU A 641 -20.06 7.29 15.01
CA GLU A 641 -20.50 7.97 16.23
C GLU A 641 -22.01 8.26 16.21
N VAL A 642 -22.56 8.64 15.06
CA VAL A 642 -24.00 8.81 14.87
C VAL A 642 -24.72 7.48 15.05
N LEU A 643 -24.22 6.42 14.41
CA LEU A 643 -24.81 5.08 14.57
C LEU A 643 -24.70 4.57 16.01
N ASP A 644 -23.61 4.83 16.72
CA ASP A 644 -23.45 4.48 18.15
C ASP A 644 -24.52 5.19 19.00
N LYS A 645 -24.73 6.50 18.77
CA LYS A 645 -25.77 7.28 19.46
C LYS A 645 -27.18 6.80 19.12
N GLU A 646 -27.45 6.51 17.85
CA GLU A 646 -28.72 5.95 17.40
C GLU A 646 -28.97 4.58 18.02
N THR A 647 -27.95 3.71 18.01
CA THR A 647 -27.98 2.38 18.61
C THR A 647 -28.34 2.47 20.09
N ASP A 648 -27.66 3.34 20.84
CA ASP A 648 -28.00 3.59 22.25
C ASP A 648 -29.46 4.05 22.39
N GLY A 649 -29.90 5.02 21.59
CA GLY A 649 -31.28 5.54 21.63
C GLY A 649 -32.35 4.50 21.30
N PHE A 650 -32.10 3.63 20.32
CA PHE A 650 -33.01 2.55 19.94
C PHE A 650 -33.08 1.45 20.99
N LEU A 651 -31.93 1.02 21.51
CA LEU A 651 -31.87 -0.03 22.51
C LEU A 651 -32.52 0.39 23.83
N HIS A 652 -32.30 1.63 24.28
CA HIS A 652 -32.97 2.16 25.47
C HIS A 652 -34.49 2.16 25.33
N ARG A 653 -35.00 2.49 24.13
CA ARG A 653 -36.44 2.44 23.83
C ARG A 653 -36.95 1.00 23.84
N ASN A 654 -36.26 0.09 23.15
CA ASN A 654 -36.67 -1.31 23.09
C ASN A 654 -36.70 -1.98 24.48
N VAL A 655 -35.68 -1.76 25.31
CA VAL A 655 -35.66 -2.28 26.69
C VAL A 655 -36.83 -1.74 27.52
N ARG A 656 -37.22 -0.48 27.32
CA ARG A 656 -38.38 0.11 27.99
C ARG A 656 -39.68 -0.55 27.53
N ASP A 657 -39.83 -0.76 26.22
CA ASP A 657 -41.01 -1.40 25.65
C ASP A 657 -41.16 -2.84 26.17
N ILE A 658 -40.08 -3.62 26.20
CA ILE A 658 -40.09 -4.98 26.77
C ILE A 658 -40.52 -4.95 28.23
N LYS A 659 -39.96 -4.05 29.05
CA LYS A 659 -40.31 -3.93 30.47
C LYS A 659 -41.78 -3.52 30.66
N ASN A 660 -42.31 -2.65 29.81
CA ASN A 660 -43.71 -2.26 29.85
C ASN A 660 -44.62 -3.42 29.46
N ALA A 661 -44.29 -4.15 28.41
CA ALA A 661 -45.04 -5.33 27.97
C ALA A 661 -45.06 -6.43 29.05
N GLN A 662 -43.93 -6.64 29.75
CA GLN A 662 -43.88 -7.54 30.89
C GLN A 662 -44.84 -7.11 32.01
N MET A 663 -44.84 -5.82 32.37
CA MET A 663 -45.76 -5.33 33.40
C MET A 663 -47.23 -5.44 32.99
N GLU A 664 -47.54 -5.27 31.72
CA GLU A 664 -48.91 -5.37 31.21
C GLU A 664 -49.44 -6.81 31.22
N ILE A 665 -48.61 -7.78 30.83
CA ILE A 665 -49.02 -9.18 30.75
C ILE A 665 -48.96 -9.90 32.09
N PHE A 666 -47.95 -9.60 32.92
CA PHE A 666 -47.73 -10.32 34.19
C PHE A 666 -48.16 -9.52 35.42
N GLY A 667 -48.53 -8.23 35.27
CA GLY A 667 -48.81 -7.33 36.39
C GLY A 667 -47.57 -6.98 37.23
N ARG A 668 -46.39 -7.50 36.88
CA ARG A 668 -45.10 -7.25 37.53
C ARG A 668 -43.95 -7.44 36.57
N LYS A 669 -42.76 -6.97 36.96
CA LYS A 669 -41.51 -7.29 36.25
C LYS A 669 -41.09 -8.71 36.56
N LEU A 670 -40.69 -9.45 35.52
CA LEU A 670 -40.12 -10.79 35.67
C LEU A 670 -38.69 -10.71 36.19
N GLU A 671 -38.31 -11.69 36.99
CA GLU A 671 -36.91 -11.87 37.40
C GLU A 671 -36.08 -12.48 36.25
N PRO A 672 -34.75 -12.24 36.20
CA PRO A 672 -33.88 -12.88 35.21
C PRO A 672 -34.02 -14.40 35.22
N GLY A 673 -34.31 -15.00 34.06
CA GLY A 673 -34.52 -16.45 33.90
C GLY A 673 -35.91 -16.96 34.29
N GLU A 674 -36.78 -16.13 34.87
CA GLU A 674 -38.16 -16.53 35.19
C GLU A 674 -38.95 -16.89 33.92
N PHE A 675 -38.76 -16.12 32.84
CA PHE A 675 -39.36 -16.40 31.54
C PHE A 675 -38.87 -17.74 30.95
N ASP A 676 -37.55 -17.98 30.96
CA ASP A 676 -36.94 -19.19 30.41
C ASP A 676 -37.23 -20.45 31.24
N SER A 677 -37.69 -20.30 32.49
CA SER A 677 -38.13 -21.41 33.35
C SER A 677 -39.56 -21.89 33.07
N MET A 678 -40.33 -21.14 32.26
CA MET A 678 -41.71 -21.52 31.92
C MET A 678 -41.75 -22.71 30.95
N SER A 679 -42.90 -23.39 30.81
CA SER A 679 -43.03 -24.44 29.79
C SER A 679 -42.91 -23.85 28.37
N PRO A 680 -42.37 -24.59 27.38
CA PRO A 680 -42.15 -24.08 26.02
C PRO A 680 -43.42 -23.47 25.38
N THR A 681 -44.57 -24.11 25.60
CA THR A 681 -45.87 -23.62 25.10
C THR A 681 -46.25 -22.29 25.72
N LYS A 682 -45.99 -22.10 27.02
CA LYS A 682 -46.28 -20.86 27.74
C LYS A 682 -45.29 -19.75 27.38
N GLN A 683 -44.01 -20.08 27.24
CA GLN A 683 -42.99 -19.16 26.73
C GLN A 683 -43.40 -18.61 25.37
N GLN A 684 -43.79 -19.50 24.45
CA GLN A 684 -44.20 -19.10 23.12
C GLN A 684 -45.44 -18.19 23.15
N GLN A 685 -46.51 -18.60 23.84
CA GLN A 685 -47.74 -17.81 23.94
C GLN A 685 -47.49 -16.43 24.56
N THR A 686 -46.72 -16.36 25.64
CA THR A 686 -46.43 -15.08 26.29
C THR A 686 -45.45 -14.24 25.48
N SER A 687 -44.48 -14.85 24.80
CA SER A 687 -43.63 -14.14 23.83
C SER A 687 -44.47 -13.53 22.71
N GLU A 688 -45.44 -14.27 22.18
CA GLU A 688 -46.34 -13.79 21.13
C GLU A 688 -47.11 -12.56 21.61
N GLN A 689 -47.76 -12.65 22.78
CA GLN A 689 -48.50 -11.53 23.38
C GLN A 689 -47.62 -10.30 23.65
N MET A 690 -46.43 -10.47 24.23
CA MET A 690 -45.50 -9.36 24.49
C MET A 690 -45.11 -8.67 23.19
N MET A 691 -44.84 -9.45 22.14
CA MET A 691 -44.38 -8.93 20.87
C MET A 691 -45.50 -8.23 20.10
N ASP A 692 -46.75 -8.69 20.19
CA ASP A 692 -47.90 -8.00 19.60
C ASP A 692 -48.13 -6.62 20.26
N LEU A 693 -48.03 -6.52 21.59
CA LEU A 693 -48.12 -5.25 22.31
C LEU A 693 -47.00 -4.28 21.92
N ILE A 694 -45.76 -4.77 21.87
CA ILE A 694 -44.60 -3.96 21.48
C ILE A 694 -44.76 -3.47 20.03
N GLN A 695 -45.24 -4.33 19.13
CA GLN A 695 -45.48 -3.98 17.74
C GLN A 695 -46.55 -2.88 17.64
N GLN A 696 -47.66 -3.03 18.35
CA GLN A 696 -48.72 -2.03 18.39
C GLN A 696 -48.20 -0.66 18.87
N TRP A 697 -47.46 -0.60 19.99
CA TRP A 697 -46.90 0.67 20.49
C TRP A 697 -45.88 1.30 19.54
N ARG A 698 -45.20 0.49 18.72
CA ARG A 698 -44.28 1.00 17.70
C ARG A 698 -45.02 1.57 16.50
N GLU A 699 -46.08 0.90 16.05
CA GLU A 699 -46.94 1.40 14.97
C GLU A 699 -47.61 2.71 15.36
N GLU A 700 -48.16 2.79 16.57
CA GLU A 700 -48.76 4.02 17.13
C GLU A 700 -47.74 5.18 17.20
N ARG A 701 -46.50 4.90 17.63
CA ARG A 701 -45.43 5.93 17.65
C ARG A 701 -45.00 6.34 16.25
N ARG A 702 -44.87 5.39 15.31
CA ARG A 702 -44.51 5.69 13.92
C ARG A 702 -45.60 6.56 13.26
N GLU A 703 -46.87 6.28 13.53
CA GLU A 703 -47.97 7.15 13.09
C GLU A 703 -47.90 8.55 13.70
N GLN A 704 -47.56 8.67 14.99
CA GLN A 704 -47.39 9.97 15.64
C GLN A 704 -46.20 10.75 15.08
N GLU A 705 -45.08 10.08 14.80
CA GLU A 705 -43.90 10.69 14.17
C GLU A 705 -44.22 11.17 12.76
N LEU A 706 -44.89 10.35 11.94
CA LEU A 706 -45.40 10.71 10.62
C LEU A 706 -46.36 11.90 10.66
N LYS A 707 -47.25 11.97 11.67
CA LYS A 707 -48.15 13.11 11.91
C LYS A 707 -47.42 14.37 12.38
N SER A 708 -46.25 14.23 13.03
CA SER A 708 -45.49 15.34 13.61
C SER A 708 -44.46 15.98 12.66
N GLY A 709 -44.23 15.41 11.47
CA GLY A 709 -43.38 15.99 10.44
C GLY A 709 -41.87 16.05 10.76
N LYS A 710 -41.42 15.40 11.85
CA LYS A 710 -39.99 15.27 12.15
C LYS A 710 -39.41 14.09 11.38
N ARG A 711 -38.58 14.37 10.38
CA ARG A 711 -37.61 13.42 9.84
C ARG A 711 -36.28 13.62 10.51
#